data_AF-A0A9D5NVU4-F1
#
_entry.id   AF-A0A9D5NVU4-F1
#
_cell.length_a   1.000
_cell.length_b   1.000
_cell.length_c   1.000
_cell.angle_alpha   90.00
_cell.angle_beta   90.00
_cell.angle_gamma   90.00
#
_symmetry.space_group_name_H-M   'P 1'
#
loop_
_entity.id
_entity.type
_entity.pdbx_description
1 polymer ?
#
loop_
_entity_poly.entity_id
_entity_poly.type
_entity_poly.pdbx_seq_one_letter_code
_entity_poly.pdbx_strand_id
1 'polypeptide(L)'
;MKLKTVIMALLMSLLLASPIAMSANDNRFYVYNAANGLADNSAQTVTCTKTGRLVITTMGQINFFDGVKFTYIDPSSENLFPLKDYKGNYHLYFDKYHHLWLKDRGDVTCVNLTTESFVASIEEIFRTFGVEGKVTDLFVDGQNVVWLLTKRGLFNVESKRYYELKRGRNLQDLEVYQDKYLMLFYDNGLLSVVDLKTGNSLHEVFSYDKQLQKRYGNTSVLYVDSTMVYQIRNGSSEGILMRFEIGKWQWETLMQTPYKLNNMAFDGDSLLYVPCSYGYWTYNCLTGEKEHIEKLQMNSGEKLLTDINAIAFDKQGGMWAGTEKRGLLYARPNNTPFELLPWTDKRAVDLAARMDRELHPQTLFRGRPANCVFMDSRGWTWVGTSTGLHCYKRPSDNLPQVITRQDGLLNNVIHSVVEDVFHNIWVGTSYGLSCLIFKEEGKLRYINSYNQWDNIPSESFVNGRSMVLEDSTIVMQMLDHVLMFNPLKMTTISSRQHFDTYPKLIRVMVNGIDLRSGQELDGNVILEKAISRTKEFNLNYDQNSVTLTFSALNYFRPQQTYYRVRVNGLDNTWRMLSRHNSKGLVDSQGQLHLPLISLKPGTYSIEVQASMVPDQWETVPYEWIVNVNEPWWRTTGVMVLFWMVLLALLALNAYYYLSNAKMRTMRDSEERGIIKRVKMFADRCTQRGMDLLEPLHEEVYGVSADPQSDLSPQFVEVMERMLPLVSNKSASELTMRELSNAAAMEVKPFYQLITSNIFKSPRTLVRKMMLKKAEELLDTTDMEIDAIAEACGFSTPNYFIAAFFGQTKMTPKEFRKQKKTRKGEAN
;
A
#
# COMPACT_ATOMS: atom_id res chain seq x y z
N MET A 1 13.33 22.47 69.86
CA MET A 1 13.64 21.10 69.38
C MET A 1 14.94 20.65 70.02
N LYS A 2 14.94 19.51 70.72
CA LYS A 2 16.09 19.06 71.54
C LYS A 2 17.17 18.47 70.64
N LEU A 3 18.45 18.68 70.97
CA LEU A 3 19.63 18.19 70.24
C LEU A 3 19.55 16.69 69.86
N LYS A 4 18.86 15.87 70.68
CA LYS A 4 18.57 14.46 70.39
C LYS A 4 17.74 14.25 69.12
N THR A 5 16.79 15.13 68.80
CA THR A 5 15.95 15.01 67.60
C THR A 5 16.74 15.30 66.32
N VAL A 6 17.71 16.23 66.40
CA VAL A 6 18.60 16.56 65.28
C VAL A 6 19.63 15.46 65.05
N ILE A 7 20.22 14.91 66.12
CA ILE A 7 21.17 13.79 66.03
C ILE A 7 20.47 12.52 65.51
N MET A 8 19.22 12.25 65.92
CA MET A 8 18.46 11.11 65.45
C MET A 8 17.99 11.26 63.99
N ALA A 9 17.70 12.48 63.54
CA ALA A 9 17.47 12.78 62.13
C ALA A 9 18.74 12.65 61.28
N LEU A 10 19.90 13.07 61.81
CA LEU A 10 21.20 12.91 61.15
C LEU A 10 21.63 11.44 61.06
N LEU A 11 21.43 10.66 62.12
CA LEU A 11 21.68 9.21 62.12
C LEU A 11 20.71 8.45 61.20
N MET A 12 19.43 8.85 61.15
CA MET A 12 18.51 8.29 60.14
C MET A 12 18.88 8.71 58.71
N SER A 13 19.39 9.92 58.49
CA SER A 13 19.88 10.33 57.16
C SER A 13 21.17 9.60 56.75
N LEU A 14 22.04 9.25 57.71
CA LEU A 14 23.23 8.42 57.45
C LEU A 14 22.90 6.94 57.25
N LEU A 15 21.83 6.42 57.87
CA LEU A 15 21.34 5.05 57.66
C LEU A 15 20.51 4.89 56.38
N LEU A 16 19.93 5.98 55.85
CA LEU A 16 19.28 6.02 54.55
C LEU A 16 20.25 6.28 53.38
N ALA A 17 21.49 6.66 53.67
CA ALA A 17 22.58 6.66 52.70
C ALA A 17 23.17 5.25 52.59
N SER A 18 22.38 4.30 52.09
CA SER A 18 22.96 3.10 51.50
C SER A 18 23.86 3.58 50.36
N PRO A 19 25.15 3.18 50.28
CA PRO A 19 25.81 3.24 48.99
C PRO A 19 24.91 2.44 48.06
N ILE A 20 24.44 3.07 46.98
CA ILE A 20 23.92 2.32 45.84
C ILE A 20 25.13 1.50 45.43
N ALA A 21 25.20 0.26 45.93
CA ALA A 21 26.15 -0.70 45.43
C ALA A 21 25.87 -0.75 43.94
N MET A 22 26.82 -0.26 43.13
CA MET A 22 26.81 -0.49 41.71
C MET A 22 26.57 -1.99 41.56
N SER A 23 25.39 -2.33 41.02
CA SER A 23 25.13 -3.69 40.57
C SER A 23 26.30 -4.04 39.68
N ALA A 24 27.08 -5.06 40.04
CA ALA A 24 27.99 -5.69 39.11
C ALA A 24 27.21 -5.87 37.80
N ASN A 25 27.78 -5.37 36.70
CA ASN A 25 27.07 -5.22 35.44
C ASN A 25 26.82 -6.62 34.83
N ASP A 26 25.76 -7.30 35.25
CA ASP A 26 25.37 -8.66 34.84
C ASP A 26 24.62 -8.64 33.50
N ASN A 27 25.11 -7.83 32.55
CA ASN A 27 24.53 -7.69 31.23
C ASN A 27 24.76 -8.97 30.43
N ARG A 28 23.65 -9.58 29.98
CA ARG A 28 23.68 -10.73 29.07
C ARG A 28 23.51 -10.29 27.62
N PHE A 29 24.46 -10.69 26.78
CA PHE A 29 24.49 -10.28 25.38
C PHE A 29 23.93 -11.33 24.41
N TYR A 30 23.22 -10.83 23.40
CA TYR A 30 22.75 -11.55 22.21
C TYR A 30 23.63 -11.17 21.02
N VAL A 31 23.94 -12.12 20.15
CA VAL A 31 24.82 -11.89 18.99
C VAL A 31 23.98 -11.69 17.72
N TYR A 32 24.28 -10.63 16.97
CA TYR A 32 23.77 -10.39 15.63
C TYR A 32 24.94 -10.32 14.64
N ASN A 33 24.98 -11.23 13.68
CA ASN A 33 26.06 -11.36 12.71
C ASN A 33 25.52 -11.47 11.28
N ALA A 34 26.37 -11.80 10.32
CA ALA A 34 25.98 -11.93 8.91
C ALA A 34 24.87 -12.97 8.67
N ALA A 35 24.75 -14.01 9.50
CA ALA A 35 23.64 -14.97 9.41
C ALA A 35 22.29 -14.33 9.78
N ASN A 36 22.30 -13.22 10.54
CA ASN A 36 21.11 -12.42 10.84
C ASN A 36 20.83 -11.33 9.78
N GLY A 37 21.67 -11.21 8.74
CA GLY A 37 21.52 -10.25 7.65
C GLY A 37 22.40 -9.01 7.75
N LEU A 38 23.30 -8.92 8.73
CA LEU A 38 24.33 -7.87 8.77
C LEU A 38 25.29 -8.05 7.56
N ALA A 39 25.72 -6.97 6.92
CA ALA A 39 26.55 -7.07 5.72
C ALA A 39 27.90 -7.77 5.97
N ASP A 40 28.55 -7.45 7.10
CA ASP A 40 29.83 -8.02 7.52
C ASP A 40 29.93 -8.08 9.05
N ASN A 41 30.76 -8.96 9.59
CA ASN A 41 30.90 -9.18 11.04
C ASN A 41 31.81 -8.16 11.74
N SER A 42 32.38 -7.21 11.02
CA SER A 42 33.22 -6.15 11.57
C SER A 42 32.42 -4.87 11.77
N ALA A 43 31.72 -4.76 12.89
CA ALA A 43 30.95 -3.57 13.24
C ALA A 43 31.89 -2.49 13.81
N GLN A 44 32.13 -1.45 13.00
CA GLN A 44 33.10 -0.38 13.29
C GLN A 44 32.47 0.74 14.10
N THR A 45 31.28 1.20 13.69
CA THR A 45 30.51 2.21 14.43
C THR A 45 29.05 1.78 14.56
N VAL A 46 28.43 2.19 15.67
CA VAL A 46 27.02 1.95 15.95
C VAL A 46 26.43 3.26 16.44
N THR A 47 25.27 3.65 15.91
CA THR A 47 24.54 4.83 16.37
C THR A 47 23.05 4.61 16.29
N CYS A 48 22.33 5.13 17.29
CA CYS A 48 20.88 5.21 17.28
C CYS A 48 20.44 6.60 16.81
N THR A 49 19.63 6.66 15.76
CA THR A 49 19.07 7.93 15.27
C THR A 49 18.06 8.51 16.26
N LYS A 50 17.75 9.81 16.13
CA LYS A 50 16.71 10.46 16.95
C LYS A 50 15.36 9.74 16.90
N THR A 51 15.04 9.09 15.78
CA THR A 51 13.80 8.34 15.58
C THR A 51 13.89 6.87 16.02
N GLY A 52 14.98 6.45 16.65
CA GLY A 52 15.16 5.10 17.20
C GLY A 52 15.75 4.07 16.24
N ARG A 53 15.93 4.39 14.95
CA ARG A 53 16.52 3.46 13.97
C ARG A 53 18.01 3.33 14.23
N LEU A 54 18.55 2.11 14.21
CA LEU A 54 19.97 1.84 14.37
C LEU A 54 20.69 1.89 13.03
N VAL A 55 21.83 2.57 13.00
CA VAL A 55 22.74 2.67 11.86
C VAL A 55 24.07 2.08 12.29
N ILE A 56 24.57 1.11 11.52
CA ILE A 56 25.78 0.37 11.81
C ILE A 56 26.68 0.41 10.59
N THR A 57 27.92 0.88 10.77
CA THR A 57 28.91 0.82 9.70
C THR A 57 29.76 -0.41 9.88
N THR A 58 29.78 -1.26 8.86
CA THR A 58 30.72 -2.38 8.75
C THR A 58 31.90 -1.96 7.88
N MET A 59 32.77 -2.89 7.47
CA MET A 59 33.91 -2.61 6.58
C MET A 59 33.45 -2.11 5.19
N GLY A 60 33.18 -0.80 5.09
CA GLY A 60 32.73 -0.10 3.90
C GLY A 60 31.20 0.00 3.73
N GLN A 61 30.39 -0.91 4.28
CA GLN A 61 28.93 -0.87 4.13
C GLN A 61 28.23 -0.13 5.27
N ILE A 62 27.07 0.43 4.95
CA ILE A 62 26.17 1.06 5.93
C ILE A 62 24.92 0.19 6.05
N ASN A 63 24.68 -0.30 7.27
CA ASN A 63 23.56 -1.15 7.63
C ASN A 63 22.54 -0.35 8.43
N PHE A 64 21.27 -0.56 8.13
CA PHE A 64 20.14 -0.05 8.86
C PHE A 64 19.40 -1.21 9.51
N PHE A 65 19.07 -1.07 10.79
CA PHE A 65 18.34 -2.09 11.53
C PHE A 65 17.01 -1.56 12.07
N ASP A 66 15.93 -2.15 11.57
CA ASP A 66 14.56 -1.69 11.81
C ASP A 66 13.86 -2.48 12.93
N GLY A 67 14.63 -3.15 13.78
CA GLY A 67 14.16 -3.98 14.89
C GLY A 67 13.92 -5.44 14.55
N VAL A 68 13.93 -5.79 13.26
CA VAL A 68 13.67 -7.17 12.80
C VAL A 68 14.68 -7.62 11.76
N LYS A 69 14.91 -6.79 10.74
CA LYS A 69 15.78 -7.13 9.61
C LYS A 69 16.85 -6.05 9.43
N PHE A 70 18.04 -6.49 9.05
CA PHE A 70 19.09 -5.63 8.54
C PHE A 70 18.90 -5.40 7.03
N THR A 71 18.99 -4.14 6.63
CA THR A 71 19.12 -3.73 5.23
C THR A 71 20.40 -2.94 5.09
N TYR A 72 21.19 -3.18 4.06
CA TYR A 72 22.45 -2.48 3.86
C TYR A 72 22.56 -1.89 2.47
N ILE A 73 23.43 -0.90 2.34
CA ILE A 73 23.78 -0.26 1.09
C ILE A 73 25.28 -0.44 0.87
N ASP A 74 25.66 -0.87 -0.33
CA ASP A 74 27.05 -1.04 -0.73
C ASP A 74 27.58 0.22 -1.44
N PRO A 75 28.77 0.72 -1.09
CA PRO A 75 29.41 1.77 -1.85
C PRO A 75 30.03 1.23 -3.15
N SER A 76 29.94 2.00 -4.23
CA SER A 76 30.76 1.81 -5.44
C SER A 76 32.04 2.65 -5.37
N SER A 77 33.05 2.29 -6.17
CA SER A 77 34.33 3.01 -6.22
C SER A 77 34.20 4.49 -6.58
N GLU A 78 33.15 4.84 -7.33
CA GLU A 78 32.84 6.23 -7.72
C GLU A 78 32.34 7.08 -6.55
N ASN A 79 31.82 6.46 -5.47
CA ASN A 79 31.22 7.16 -4.34
C ASN A 79 32.28 7.61 -3.31
N LEU A 80 33.53 7.15 -3.47
CA LEU A 80 34.64 7.42 -2.57
C LEU A 80 35.30 8.75 -2.93
N PHE A 81 35.31 9.69 -1.98
CA PHE A 81 36.09 10.92 -2.10
C PHE A 81 37.40 10.81 -1.30
N PRO A 82 38.57 11.03 -1.92
CA PRO A 82 39.85 10.81 -1.26
C PRO A 82 40.24 11.93 -0.29
N LEU A 83 40.37 11.58 0.99
CA LEU A 83 40.91 12.41 2.09
C LEU A 83 42.32 11.95 2.48
N LYS A 84 43.30 12.15 1.58
CA LYS A 84 44.66 11.59 1.72
C LYS A 84 45.39 11.92 3.04
N ASP A 85 45.05 13.05 3.66
CA ASP A 85 45.71 13.52 4.87
C ASP A 85 45.03 12.97 6.15
N TYR A 86 43.83 12.41 6.03
CA TYR A 86 43.12 11.83 7.16
C TYR A 86 43.68 10.45 7.54
N LYS A 87 44.12 10.33 8.79
CA LYS A 87 44.73 9.10 9.34
C LYS A 87 43.92 8.51 10.50
N GLY A 88 42.69 9.00 10.70
CA GLY A 88 41.79 8.50 11.73
C GLY A 88 41.13 7.18 11.35
N ASN A 89 40.30 6.68 12.28
CA ASN A 89 39.45 5.51 12.07
C ASN A 89 38.05 5.95 11.59
N TYR A 90 37.13 5.00 11.47
CA TYR A 90 35.73 5.28 11.15
C TYR A 90 35.11 6.37 12.03
N HIS A 91 34.59 7.42 11.38
CA HIS A 91 33.78 8.46 12.02
C HIS A 91 32.48 8.64 11.24
N LEU A 92 31.36 8.60 11.94
CA LEU A 92 30.03 8.74 11.37
C LEU A 92 29.43 10.10 11.76
N TYR A 93 29.08 10.92 10.78
CA TYR A 93 28.44 12.22 11.00
C TYR A 93 27.07 12.31 10.36
N PHE A 94 26.14 12.99 11.03
CA PHE A 94 24.83 13.34 10.51
C PHE A 94 24.76 14.85 10.35
N ASP A 95 24.46 15.34 9.15
CA ASP A 95 24.34 16.78 8.92
C ASP A 95 22.89 17.29 8.93
N LYS A 96 22.71 18.61 8.96
CA LYS A 96 21.40 19.28 8.84
C LYS A 96 20.72 19.06 7.47
N TYR A 97 21.45 18.65 6.44
CA TYR A 97 20.98 18.51 5.06
C TYR A 97 20.53 17.09 4.71
N HIS A 98 20.37 16.22 5.73
CA HIS A 98 19.99 14.82 5.57
C HIS A 98 21.05 13.96 4.86
N HIS A 99 22.32 14.30 5.01
CA HIS A 99 23.41 13.41 4.63
C HIS A 99 24.00 12.68 5.84
N LEU A 100 24.49 11.48 5.55
CA LEU A 100 25.28 10.65 6.43
C LEU A 100 26.69 10.57 5.85
N TRP A 101 27.66 11.14 6.55
CA TRP A 101 29.06 11.12 6.14
C TRP A 101 29.78 10.02 6.90
N LEU A 102 30.36 9.07 6.16
CA LEU A 102 31.20 8.02 6.72
C LEU A 102 32.64 8.28 6.29
N LYS A 103 33.44 8.66 7.26
CA LYS A 103 34.86 8.97 7.09
C LYS A 103 35.68 7.76 7.50
N ASP A 104 36.60 7.33 6.66
CA ASP A 104 37.56 6.26 6.96
C ASP A 104 38.96 6.69 6.51
N ARG A 105 39.98 5.91 6.85
CA ARG A 105 41.37 6.23 6.62
C ARG A 105 41.66 6.45 5.13
N GLY A 106 41.76 7.72 4.76
CA GLY A 106 42.13 8.15 3.42
C GLY A 106 40.96 8.50 2.51
N ASP A 107 39.71 8.32 2.95
CA ASP A 107 38.52 8.59 2.16
C ASP A 107 37.30 9.00 2.99
N VAL A 108 36.26 9.45 2.29
CA VAL A 108 34.94 9.73 2.85
C VAL A 108 33.89 9.32 1.84
N THR A 109 32.82 8.72 2.34
CA THR A 109 31.61 8.43 1.58
C THR A 109 30.44 9.22 2.16
N CYS A 110 29.42 9.43 1.33
CA CYS A 110 28.24 10.20 1.69
C CYS A 110 26.99 9.45 1.23
N VAL A 111 26.03 9.27 2.14
CA VAL A 111 24.71 8.72 1.83
C VAL A 111 23.67 9.82 1.97
N ASN A 112 22.83 9.98 0.95
CA ASN A 112 21.64 10.82 1.04
C ASN A 112 20.53 10.04 1.75
N LEU A 113 20.14 10.48 2.94
CA LEU A 113 19.10 9.81 3.74
C LEU A 113 17.67 10.08 3.23
N THR A 114 17.50 10.93 2.23
CA THR A 114 16.21 11.16 1.56
C THR A 114 15.91 10.05 0.56
N THR A 115 16.94 9.60 -0.17
CA THR A 115 16.84 8.51 -1.16
C THR A 115 17.37 7.18 -0.62
N GLU A 116 18.06 7.19 0.53
CA GLU A 116 18.79 6.03 1.09
C GLU A 116 19.73 5.41 0.05
N SER A 117 20.55 6.27 -0.58
CA SER A 117 21.53 5.87 -1.59
C SER A 117 22.82 6.66 -1.40
N PHE A 118 23.95 6.07 -1.79
CA PHE A 118 25.21 6.81 -1.87
C PHE A 118 25.11 7.93 -2.89
N VAL A 119 25.79 9.04 -2.60
CA VAL A 119 25.92 10.17 -3.50
C VAL A 119 26.97 9.85 -4.56
N ALA A 120 26.63 10.06 -5.84
CA ALA A 120 27.53 9.79 -6.96
C ALA A 120 28.75 10.73 -7.01
N SER A 121 28.58 12.02 -6.67
CA SER A 121 29.68 12.98 -6.64
C SER A 121 29.64 13.86 -5.39
N ILE A 122 30.55 13.61 -4.46
CA ILE A 122 30.72 14.43 -3.25
C ILE A 122 31.27 15.83 -3.61
N GLU A 123 32.04 15.96 -4.70
CA GLU A 123 32.53 17.25 -5.16
C GLU A 123 31.40 18.22 -5.52
N GLU A 124 30.31 17.72 -6.09
CA GLU A 124 29.13 18.53 -6.42
C GLU A 124 28.43 19.05 -5.16
N ILE A 125 28.38 18.23 -4.09
CA ILE A 125 27.89 18.68 -2.78
C ILE A 125 28.77 19.82 -2.26
N PHE A 126 30.10 19.66 -2.31
CA PHE A 126 31.02 20.71 -1.83
C PHE A 126 30.88 22.02 -2.63
N ARG A 127 30.66 21.93 -3.94
CA ARG A 127 30.36 23.11 -4.79
C ARG A 127 29.04 23.75 -4.42
N THR A 128 28.00 22.95 -4.16
CA THR A 128 26.69 23.43 -3.68
C THR A 128 26.82 24.11 -2.31
N PHE A 129 27.72 23.64 -1.47
CA PHE A 129 28.09 24.28 -0.21
C PHE A 129 28.94 25.55 -0.40
N GLY A 130 29.39 25.88 -1.60
CA GLY A 130 30.12 27.11 -1.94
C GLY A 130 31.64 26.98 -1.87
N VAL A 131 32.18 25.76 -1.88
CA VAL A 131 33.63 25.51 -1.92
C VAL A 131 34.06 25.10 -3.31
N GLU A 132 34.90 25.92 -3.94
CA GLU A 132 35.49 25.62 -5.26
C GLU A 132 36.88 24.93 -5.15
N GLY A 133 37.50 24.99 -3.98
CA GLY A 133 38.83 24.43 -3.72
C GLY A 133 38.81 22.95 -3.33
N LYS A 134 39.98 22.31 -3.42
CA LYS A 134 40.16 20.94 -2.93
C LYS A 134 39.96 20.89 -1.41
N VAL A 135 39.02 20.07 -0.97
CA VAL A 135 38.79 19.73 0.43
C VAL A 135 39.82 18.70 0.86
N THR A 136 40.48 18.94 1.99
CA THR A 136 41.47 18.02 2.59
C THR A 136 40.90 17.27 3.78
N ASP A 137 39.91 17.85 4.46
CA ASP A 137 39.24 17.20 5.59
C ASP A 137 37.80 17.73 5.80
N LEU A 138 36.99 16.96 6.52
CA LEU A 138 35.58 17.26 6.84
C LEU A 138 35.28 16.95 8.31
N PHE A 139 34.50 17.85 8.91
CA PHE A 139 33.97 17.74 10.28
C PHE A 139 32.51 18.16 10.31
N VAL A 140 31.78 17.65 11.29
CA VAL A 140 30.41 18.10 11.59
C VAL A 140 30.34 18.39 13.09
N ASP A 141 29.90 19.58 13.45
CA ASP A 141 29.77 19.98 14.86
C ASP A 141 28.52 19.37 15.52
N GLY A 142 28.37 19.52 16.84
CA GLY A 142 27.23 19.06 17.62
C GLY A 142 25.88 19.71 17.25
N GLN A 143 25.90 20.74 16.40
CA GLN A 143 24.69 21.32 15.81
C GLN A 143 24.35 20.73 14.45
N ASN A 144 25.12 19.75 13.99
CA ASN A 144 25.04 19.10 12.67
C ASN A 144 25.43 20.01 11.50
N VAL A 145 26.23 21.07 11.73
CA VAL A 145 26.74 21.95 10.68
C VAL A 145 28.03 21.36 10.10
N VAL A 146 28.12 21.34 8.77
CA VAL A 146 29.31 20.84 8.08
C VAL A 146 30.41 21.90 8.03
N TRP A 147 31.63 21.47 8.33
CA TRP A 147 32.85 22.26 8.26
C TRP A 147 33.85 21.58 7.33
N LEU A 148 34.37 22.34 6.37
CA LEU A 148 35.25 21.83 5.31
C LEU A 148 36.64 22.45 5.44
N LEU A 149 37.66 21.62 5.54
CA LEU A 149 39.04 22.08 5.55
C LEU A 149 39.57 22.22 4.13
N THR A 150 40.09 23.41 3.81
CA THR A 150 40.68 23.73 2.51
C THR A 150 42.05 24.39 2.69
N LYS A 151 42.78 24.59 1.58
CA LYS A 151 44.04 25.36 1.61
C LYS A 151 43.88 26.81 2.11
N ARG A 152 42.68 27.40 1.99
CA ARG A 152 42.38 28.76 2.49
C ARG A 152 42.14 28.80 4.00
N GLY A 153 41.86 27.66 4.62
CA GLY A 153 41.45 27.57 6.02
C GLY A 153 40.20 26.70 6.19
N LEU A 154 39.62 26.78 7.39
CA LEU A 154 38.43 26.04 7.78
C LEU A 154 37.18 26.81 7.34
N PHE A 155 36.35 26.21 6.50
CA PHE A 155 35.14 26.81 5.95
C PHE A 155 33.89 26.32 6.67
N ASN A 156 33.05 27.24 7.11
CA ASN A 156 31.74 26.94 7.68
C ASN A 156 30.66 26.99 6.58
N VAL A 157 29.92 25.89 6.39
CA VAL A 157 28.95 25.77 5.29
C VAL A 157 27.69 26.64 5.49
N GLU A 158 27.30 26.95 6.73
CA GLU A 158 26.09 27.73 7.03
C GLU A 158 26.34 29.24 6.91
N SER A 159 27.39 29.75 7.54
CA SER A 159 27.77 31.17 7.50
C SER A 159 28.57 31.58 6.26
N LYS A 160 29.07 30.61 5.48
CA LYS A 160 29.94 30.81 4.30
C LYS A 160 31.22 31.59 4.61
N ARG A 161 31.74 31.46 5.84
CA ARG A 161 32.96 32.15 6.31
C ARG A 161 34.14 31.19 6.44
N TYR A 162 35.34 31.74 6.25
CA TYR A 162 36.60 31.06 6.52
C TYR A 162 37.17 31.47 7.87
N TYR A 163 37.72 30.52 8.59
CA TYR A 163 38.45 30.69 9.84
C TYR A 163 39.90 30.25 9.65
N GLU A 164 40.82 31.06 10.15
CA GLU A 164 42.24 30.76 10.08
C GLU A 164 42.63 29.69 11.10
N LEU A 165 43.39 28.69 10.63
CA LEU A 165 43.97 27.66 11.49
C LEU A 165 45.42 28.00 11.85
N LYS A 166 45.89 27.44 12.96
CA LYS A 166 47.27 27.62 13.40
C LYS A 166 48.23 26.88 12.45
N ARG A 167 49.19 27.63 11.88
CA ARG A 167 50.17 27.08 10.95
C ARG A 167 51.00 25.95 11.59
N GLY A 168 51.27 24.91 10.80
CA GLY A 168 52.14 23.80 11.19
C GLY A 168 51.54 22.83 12.21
N ARG A 169 50.22 22.88 12.43
CA ARG A 169 49.49 21.94 13.31
C ARG A 169 48.33 21.34 12.55
N ASN A 170 48.07 20.05 12.75
CA ASN A 170 46.94 19.39 12.13
C ASN A 170 45.70 19.50 13.02
N LEU A 171 44.57 19.90 12.45
CA LEU A 171 43.29 19.89 13.15
C LEU A 171 42.81 18.44 13.22
N GLN A 172 42.48 17.97 14.42
CA GLN A 172 41.97 16.62 14.62
C GLN A 172 40.46 16.58 14.76
N ASP A 173 39.89 17.60 15.39
CA ASP A 173 38.46 17.70 15.62
C ASP A 173 38.05 19.13 16.00
N LEU A 174 36.75 19.42 15.99
CA LEU A 174 36.20 20.73 16.34
C LEU A 174 34.84 20.62 17.01
N GLU A 175 34.46 21.66 17.75
CA GLU A 175 33.11 21.77 18.32
C GLU A 175 32.65 23.23 18.41
N VAL A 176 31.34 23.45 18.32
CA VAL A 176 30.73 24.78 18.54
C VAL A 176 30.03 24.82 19.90
N TYR A 177 30.49 25.73 20.76
CA TYR A 177 29.93 25.93 22.10
C TYR A 177 29.08 27.21 22.17
N GLN A 178 27.82 27.06 22.59
CA GLN A 178 26.84 28.13 22.82
C GLN A 178 26.67 29.11 21.65
N ASP A 179 26.76 28.64 20.39
CA ASP A 179 26.65 29.47 19.17
C ASP A 179 27.64 30.64 19.08
N LYS A 180 28.66 30.65 19.95
CA LYS A 180 29.54 31.81 20.14
C LYS A 180 31.00 31.45 20.01
N TYR A 181 31.38 30.26 20.45
CA TYR A 181 32.78 29.86 20.55
C TYR A 181 33.03 28.63 19.68
N LEU A 182 33.99 28.74 18.76
CA LEU A 182 34.52 27.64 17.97
C LEU A 182 35.73 27.06 18.70
N MET A 183 35.63 25.83 19.15
CA MET A 183 36.70 25.08 19.79
C MET A 183 37.42 24.22 18.75
N LEU A 184 38.73 24.42 18.62
CA LEU A 184 39.59 23.72 17.66
C LEU A 184 40.59 22.85 18.41
N PHE A 185 40.57 21.54 18.14
CA PHE A 185 41.41 20.55 18.80
C PHE A 185 42.49 20.06 17.86
N TYR A 186 43.75 20.34 18.20
CA TYR A 186 44.90 20.00 17.35
C TYR A 186 45.57 18.68 17.77
N ASP A 187 46.37 18.14 16.86
CA ASP A 187 47.18 16.91 17.01
C ASP A 187 48.15 16.92 18.19
N ASN A 188 48.67 18.07 18.57
CA ASN A 188 49.58 18.21 19.70
C ASN A 188 48.88 18.46 21.04
N GLY A 189 47.55 18.35 21.10
CA GLY A 189 46.75 18.59 22.31
C GLY A 189 46.52 20.06 22.62
N LEU A 190 46.74 20.97 21.67
CA LEU A 190 46.27 22.35 21.80
C LEU A 190 44.76 22.41 21.57
N LEU A 191 44.03 22.98 22.52
CA LEU A 191 42.69 23.52 22.35
C LEU A 191 42.82 25.02 22.08
N SER A 192 42.35 25.48 20.93
CA SER A 192 42.24 26.90 20.60
C SER A 192 40.78 27.28 20.47
N VAL A 193 40.35 28.32 21.19
CA VAL A 193 38.98 28.81 21.14
C VAL A 193 38.93 30.13 20.41
N VAL A 194 38.05 30.21 19.42
CA VAL A 194 37.88 31.33 18.51
C VAL A 194 36.47 31.88 18.68
N ASP A 195 36.33 33.21 18.71
CA ASP A 195 35.01 33.85 18.67
C ASP A 195 34.42 33.70 17.26
N LEU A 196 33.22 33.12 17.15
CA LEU A 196 32.58 32.84 15.86
C LEU A 196 32.24 34.11 15.07
N LYS A 197 31.94 35.23 15.74
CA LYS A 197 31.53 36.47 15.08
C LYS A 197 32.71 37.23 14.51
N THR A 198 33.77 37.36 15.30
CA THR A 198 34.96 38.15 14.98
C THR A 198 36.06 37.33 14.31
N GLY A 199 36.08 36.01 14.50
CA GLY A 199 37.16 35.13 14.03
C GLY A 199 38.44 35.24 14.86
N ASN A 200 38.42 35.98 15.97
CA ASN A 200 39.61 36.20 16.81
C ASN A 200 39.82 35.05 17.80
N SER A 201 41.07 34.65 17.98
CA SER A 201 41.47 33.68 19.01
C SER A 201 41.33 34.30 20.40
N LEU A 202 40.61 33.62 21.30
CA LEU A 202 40.32 34.07 22.66
C LEU A 202 41.19 33.34 23.70
N HIS A 203 41.19 32.01 23.66
CA HIS A 203 41.86 31.17 24.64
C HIS A 203 42.63 30.03 23.97
N GLU A 204 43.77 29.68 24.55
CA GLU A 204 44.62 28.59 24.11
C GLU A 204 45.11 27.81 25.33
N VAL A 205 44.76 26.52 25.39
CA VAL A 205 45.08 25.65 26.52
C VAL A 205 45.61 24.33 25.98
N PHE A 206 46.71 23.83 26.53
CA PHE A 206 47.21 22.50 26.20
C PHE A 206 46.64 21.45 27.15
N SER A 207 46.30 20.29 26.61
CA SER A 207 45.79 19.15 27.38
C SER A 207 46.83 18.50 28.30
N TYR A 208 48.12 18.66 27.99
CA TYR A 208 49.22 18.02 28.71
C TYR A 208 50.59 18.66 28.43
N ASP A 209 51.56 18.29 29.27
CA ASP A 209 52.96 18.70 29.16
C ASP A 209 53.62 18.25 27.85
N LYS A 210 54.66 18.98 27.43
CA LYS A 210 55.37 18.78 26.15
C LYS A 210 55.83 17.35 25.88
N GLN A 211 56.11 16.56 26.92
CA GLN A 211 56.54 15.17 26.77
C GLN A 211 55.39 14.26 26.28
N LEU A 212 54.17 14.47 26.78
CA LEU A 212 52.99 13.68 26.41
C LEU A 212 52.42 14.08 25.04
N GLN A 213 52.73 15.29 24.55
CA GLN A 213 52.24 15.78 23.26
C GLN A 213 52.61 14.89 22.07
N LYS A 214 53.81 14.30 22.08
CA LYS A 214 54.24 13.36 21.02
C LYS A 214 53.62 11.97 21.16
N ARG A 215 53.10 11.65 22.34
CA ARG A 215 52.61 10.31 22.68
C ARG A 215 51.16 10.09 22.21
N TYR A 216 50.32 11.13 22.23
CA TYR A 216 48.87 11.05 21.95
C TYR A 216 48.40 11.92 20.78
N GLY A 217 49.11 11.85 19.65
CA GLY A 217 48.85 12.69 18.47
C GLY A 217 48.20 11.99 17.27
N ASN A 218 47.79 10.72 17.40
CA ASN A 218 47.33 9.94 16.23
C ASN A 218 45.84 10.11 15.94
N THR A 219 44.99 9.87 16.93
CA THR A 219 43.53 10.01 16.79
C THR A 219 42.92 10.74 17.97
N SER A 220 41.78 11.38 17.74
CA SER A 220 40.97 12.06 18.74
C SER A 220 39.51 11.69 18.52
N VAL A 221 38.78 11.48 19.61
CA VAL A 221 37.32 11.37 19.63
C VAL A 221 36.80 12.33 20.69
N LEU A 222 35.84 13.16 20.32
CA LEU A 222 35.23 14.14 21.21
C LEU A 222 33.81 13.76 21.59
N TYR A 223 33.44 14.14 22.81
CA TYR A 223 32.06 14.26 23.24
C TYR A 223 31.93 15.54 24.05
N VAL A 224 30.92 16.37 23.76
CA VAL A 224 30.73 17.65 24.42
C VAL A 224 29.36 17.71 25.07
N ASP A 225 29.38 18.06 26.36
CA ASP A 225 28.22 18.37 27.18
C ASP A 225 28.14 19.90 27.40
N SER A 226 27.05 20.36 28.00
CA SER A 226 26.76 21.74 28.39
C SER A 226 27.87 22.44 29.18
N THR A 227 28.70 21.71 29.93
CA THR A 227 29.76 22.30 30.78
C THR A 227 31.13 21.64 30.61
N MET A 228 31.17 20.46 30.00
CA MET A 228 32.34 19.59 29.96
C MET A 228 32.62 19.10 28.53
N VAL A 229 33.89 18.98 28.19
CA VAL A 229 34.34 18.27 26.98
C VAL A 229 35.10 17.02 27.40
N TYR A 230 34.67 15.86 26.92
CA TYR A 230 35.39 14.60 27.06
C TYR A 230 36.17 14.32 25.79
N GLN A 231 37.42 13.94 25.93
CA GLN A 231 38.29 13.67 24.79
C GLN A 231 39.09 12.39 25.03
N ILE A 232 38.96 11.46 24.10
CA ILE A 232 39.90 10.35 23.94
C ILE A 232 41.00 10.79 22.99
N ARG A 233 42.25 10.52 23.36
CA ARG A 233 43.39 10.66 22.45
C ARG A 233 44.20 9.39 22.45
N ASN A 234 44.53 8.91 21.26
CA ASN A 234 45.36 7.72 21.11
C ASN A 234 46.73 8.03 20.52
N GLY A 235 47.70 7.26 21.00
CA GLY A 235 49.06 7.18 20.50
C GLY A 235 49.26 6.03 19.52
N SER A 236 50.51 5.55 19.45
CA SER A 236 50.85 4.35 18.67
C SER A 236 50.18 3.10 19.22
N SER A 237 50.25 2.92 20.54
CA SER A 237 49.70 1.76 21.26
C SER A 237 48.83 2.13 22.45
N GLU A 238 48.88 3.37 22.94
CA GLU A 238 48.28 3.75 24.22
C GLU A 238 47.14 4.75 24.04
N GLY A 239 46.26 4.83 25.03
CA GLY A 239 45.11 5.73 25.05
C GLY A 239 45.08 6.58 26.31
N ILE A 240 44.57 7.80 26.19
CA ILE A 240 44.26 8.68 27.32
C ILE A 240 42.85 9.23 27.15
N LEU A 241 42.06 9.18 28.23
CA LEU A 241 40.77 9.84 28.34
C LEU A 241 40.92 11.03 29.29
N MET A 242 40.43 12.18 28.85
CA MET A 242 40.50 13.42 29.60
C MET A 242 39.14 14.10 29.58
N ARG A 243 38.91 14.95 30.58
CA ARG A 243 37.81 15.91 30.58
C ARG A 243 38.35 17.33 30.67
N PHE A 244 37.61 18.27 30.08
CA PHE A 244 37.90 19.68 30.12
C PHE A 244 36.67 20.42 30.61
N GLU A 245 36.82 21.16 31.71
CA GLU A 245 35.76 21.97 32.28
C GLU A 245 35.77 23.36 31.64
N ILE A 246 34.75 23.66 30.83
CA ILE A 246 34.71 24.87 30.01
C ILE A 246 34.69 26.13 30.88
N GLY A 247 34.02 26.07 32.04
CA GLY A 247 33.96 27.19 33.00
C GLY A 247 35.29 27.51 33.67
N LYS A 248 36.16 26.50 33.88
CA LYS A 248 37.46 26.66 34.55
C LYS A 248 38.65 26.73 33.59
N TRP A 249 38.46 26.37 32.33
CA TRP A 249 39.52 26.26 31.33
C TRP A 249 40.63 25.29 31.73
N GLN A 250 40.27 24.20 32.41
CA GLN A 250 41.22 23.22 32.95
C GLN A 250 40.94 21.82 32.43
N TRP A 251 42.01 21.14 32.04
CA TRP A 251 42.02 19.73 31.69
C TRP A 251 42.27 18.88 32.92
N GLU A 252 41.59 17.75 32.99
CA GLU A 252 41.81 16.70 33.97
C GLU A 252 41.93 15.35 33.26
N THR A 253 42.95 14.58 33.64
CA THR A 253 43.11 13.22 33.12
C THR A 253 42.22 12.26 33.91
N LEU A 254 41.32 11.57 33.21
CA LEU A 254 40.46 10.57 33.83
C LEU A 254 41.15 9.21 33.86
N MET A 255 41.72 8.76 32.74
CA MET A 255 42.38 7.45 32.69
C MET A 255 43.45 7.40 31.59
N GLN A 256 44.45 6.55 31.80
CA GLN A 256 45.49 6.22 30.84
C GLN A 256 45.57 4.70 30.72
N THR A 257 45.63 4.19 29.49
CA THR A 257 45.64 2.75 29.22
C THR A 257 46.82 2.36 28.32
N PRO A 258 47.41 1.16 28.52
CA PRO A 258 48.50 0.67 27.68
C PRO A 258 48.03 0.20 26.29
N TYR A 259 46.74 0.33 26.01
CA TYR A 259 46.04 0.01 24.76
C TYR A 259 45.18 1.20 24.34
N LYS A 260 44.74 1.20 23.07
CA LYS A 260 43.88 2.27 22.52
C LYS A 260 42.46 2.20 23.06
N LEU A 261 41.84 3.37 23.17
CA LEU A 261 40.42 3.52 23.45
C LEU A 261 39.72 3.89 22.13
N ASN A 262 38.57 3.27 21.85
CA ASN A 262 38.00 3.32 20.51
C ASN A 262 36.99 4.47 20.34
N ASN A 263 35.94 4.50 21.14
CA ASN A 263 34.87 5.50 21.05
C ASN A 263 34.33 5.83 22.46
N MET A 264 33.29 6.68 22.55
CA MET A 264 32.58 7.03 23.78
C MET A 264 31.08 6.95 23.56
N ALA A 265 30.35 6.48 24.56
CA ALA A 265 28.90 6.50 24.57
C ALA A 265 28.40 6.86 25.97
N PHE A 266 27.36 7.68 26.06
CA PHE A 266 26.72 8.01 27.32
C PHE A 266 25.40 7.24 27.46
N ASP A 267 25.16 6.73 28.66
CA ASP A 267 23.84 6.30 29.10
C ASP A 267 23.28 7.35 30.08
N GLY A 268 22.32 8.14 29.60
CA GLY A 268 21.85 9.34 30.29
C GLY A 268 22.98 10.33 30.58
N ASP A 269 22.89 11.04 31.72
CA ASP A 269 23.82 12.12 32.06
C ASP A 269 24.95 11.68 33.02
N SER A 270 24.94 10.44 33.49
CA SER A 270 25.80 10.02 34.61
C SER A 270 26.87 8.98 34.28
N LEU A 271 26.65 8.11 33.29
CA LEU A 271 27.54 6.97 33.04
C LEU A 271 28.12 7.02 31.63
N LEU A 272 29.45 7.16 31.57
CA LEU A 272 30.22 7.15 30.34
C LEU A 272 30.78 5.75 30.08
N TYR A 273 30.50 5.21 28.91
CA TYR A 273 31.01 3.95 28.40
C TYR A 273 32.14 4.21 27.41
N VAL A 274 33.28 3.57 27.63
CA VAL A 274 34.48 3.71 26.80
C VAL A 274 34.90 2.34 26.26
N PRO A 275 34.43 1.94 25.06
CA PRO A 275 34.87 0.73 24.40
C PRO A 275 36.38 0.70 24.10
N CYS A 276 36.98 -0.48 24.23
CA CYS A 276 38.40 -0.70 24.02
C CYS A 276 38.69 -2.09 23.42
N SER A 277 39.97 -2.40 23.20
CA SER A 277 40.42 -3.71 22.69
C SER A 277 40.12 -4.88 23.65
N TYR A 278 39.76 -4.61 24.90
CA TYR A 278 39.51 -5.59 25.95
C TYR A 278 38.17 -5.30 26.63
N GLY A 279 37.07 -5.36 25.87
CA GLY A 279 35.73 -5.02 26.37
C GLY A 279 35.49 -3.51 26.43
N TYR A 280 35.07 -3.01 27.59
CA TYR A 280 34.80 -1.58 27.78
C TYR A 280 34.97 -1.14 29.23
N TRP A 281 35.26 0.14 29.40
CA TRP A 281 35.27 0.81 30.69
C TRP A 281 33.95 1.53 30.94
N THR A 282 33.55 1.61 32.20
CA THR A 282 32.51 2.53 32.66
C THR A 282 33.12 3.58 33.58
N TYR A 283 32.67 4.81 33.44
CA TYR A 283 33.06 5.94 34.27
C TYR A 283 31.82 6.68 34.75
N ASN A 284 31.59 6.66 36.07
CA ASN A 284 30.52 7.40 36.68
C ASN A 284 30.94 8.87 36.83
N CYS A 285 30.30 9.77 36.10
CA CYS A 285 30.62 11.20 36.08
C CYS A 285 30.29 11.89 37.41
N LEU A 286 29.40 11.32 38.23
CA LEU A 286 29.00 11.87 39.53
C LEU A 286 29.93 11.40 40.66
N THR A 287 30.27 10.11 40.71
CA THR A 287 31.12 9.54 41.78
C THR A 287 32.61 9.53 41.44
N GLY A 288 32.95 9.57 40.16
CA GLY A 288 34.32 9.42 39.66
C GLY A 288 34.82 7.96 39.63
N GLU A 289 33.95 6.99 39.97
CA GLU A 289 34.28 5.57 39.98
C GLU A 289 34.48 5.03 38.56
N LYS A 290 35.41 4.10 38.43
CA LYS A 290 35.81 3.47 37.18
C LYS A 290 35.76 1.96 37.33
N GLU A 291 35.10 1.29 36.41
CA GLU A 291 35.03 -0.17 36.37
C GLU A 291 35.38 -0.67 34.97
N HIS A 292 36.21 -1.71 34.88
CA HIS A 292 36.60 -2.34 33.62
C HIS A 292 35.88 -3.67 33.46
N ILE A 293 35.16 -3.81 32.36
CA ILE A 293 34.41 -5.02 32.03
C ILE A 293 35.11 -5.70 30.85
N GLU A 294 36.00 -6.64 31.18
CA GLU A 294 36.74 -7.43 30.18
C GLU A 294 35.95 -8.61 29.63
N LYS A 295 35.19 -9.30 30.51
CA LYS A 295 34.49 -10.54 30.20
C LYS A 295 33.00 -10.27 30.08
N LEU A 296 32.49 -10.32 28.85
CA LEU A 296 31.07 -10.17 28.56
C LEU A 296 30.35 -11.50 28.75
N GLN A 297 29.23 -11.52 29.46
CA GLN A 297 28.43 -12.73 29.62
C GLN A 297 27.44 -12.87 28.46
N MET A 298 27.53 -13.95 27.71
CA MET A 298 26.57 -14.26 26.64
C MET A 298 25.28 -14.81 27.25
N ASN A 299 24.17 -14.72 26.51
CA ASN A 299 22.91 -15.33 26.95
C ASN A 299 22.99 -16.86 27.12
N SER A 300 23.94 -17.52 26.44
CA SER A 300 24.25 -18.95 26.65
C SER A 300 24.93 -19.24 28.00
N GLY A 301 25.35 -18.22 28.74
CA GLY A 301 26.15 -18.34 29.96
C GLY A 301 27.67 -18.34 29.71
N GLU A 302 28.12 -18.42 28.45
CA GLU A 302 29.54 -18.33 28.11
C GLU A 302 30.11 -16.94 28.39
N LYS A 303 31.37 -16.88 28.86
CA LYS A 303 32.09 -15.62 29.03
C LYS A 303 32.95 -15.35 27.80
N LEU A 304 32.72 -14.21 27.16
CA LEU A 304 33.40 -13.78 25.96
C LEU A 304 34.43 -12.70 26.29
N LEU A 305 35.66 -12.92 25.87
CA LEU A 305 36.69 -11.90 25.77
C LEU A 305 36.70 -11.41 24.31
N THR A 306 36.38 -10.14 24.10
CA THR A 306 36.34 -9.54 22.77
C THR A 306 36.66 -8.06 22.83
N ASP A 307 37.14 -7.54 21.72
CA ASP A 307 37.23 -6.11 21.48
C ASP A 307 35.82 -5.52 21.26
N ILE A 308 35.66 -4.26 21.65
CA ILE A 308 34.47 -3.47 21.33
C ILE A 308 34.95 -2.19 20.65
N ASN A 309 34.42 -1.91 19.46
CA ASN A 309 34.74 -0.72 18.68
C ASN A 309 33.87 0.47 19.05
N ALA A 310 32.56 0.24 19.15
CA ALA A 310 31.58 1.27 19.44
C ALA A 310 30.44 0.72 20.30
N ILE A 311 29.85 1.60 21.11
CA ILE A 311 28.66 1.30 21.90
C ILE A 311 27.61 2.36 21.55
N ALA A 312 26.35 1.98 21.46
CA ALA A 312 25.22 2.90 21.37
C ALA A 312 24.04 2.35 22.17
N PHE A 313 23.19 3.25 22.66
CA PHE A 313 21.96 2.88 23.36
C PHE A 313 20.75 3.09 22.44
N ASP A 314 19.86 2.10 22.39
CA ASP A 314 18.57 2.25 21.73
C ASP A 314 17.60 3.11 22.58
N LYS A 315 16.43 3.43 22.02
CA LYS A 315 15.44 4.27 22.72
C LYS A 315 14.79 3.58 23.91
N GLN A 316 14.97 2.27 24.04
CA GLN A 316 14.51 1.46 25.16
C GLN A 316 15.58 1.28 26.24
N GLY A 317 16.78 1.86 26.07
CA GLY A 317 17.91 1.71 26.99
C GLY A 317 18.74 0.44 26.77
N GLY A 318 18.46 -0.33 25.72
CA GLY A 318 19.27 -1.48 25.34
C GLY A 318 20.61 -1.07 24.76
N MET A 319 21.67 -1.76 25.16
CA MET A 319 23.05 -1.48 24.77
C MET A 319 23.44 -2.31 23.55
N TRP A 320 23.87 -1.63 22.50
CA TRP A 320 24.37 -2.20 21.26
C TRP A 320 25.87 -1.97 21.14
N ALA A 321 26.66 -3.04 21.16
CA ALA A 321 28.10 -3.00 21.09
C ALA A 321 28.61 -3.63 19.78
N GLY A 322 29.32 -2.86 18.96
CA GLY A 322 29.99 -3.33 17.75
C GLY A 322 31.35 -3.96 18.06
N THR A 323 31.64 -5.10 17.42
CA THR A 323 32.90 -5.85 17.58
C THR A 323 33.64 -5.96 16.25
N GLU A 324 34.96 -6.18 16.28
CA GLU A 324 35.78 -6.29 15.06
C GLU A 324 35.47 -7.56 14.25
N LYS A 325 35.04 -8.66 14.90
CA LYS A 325 34.94 -9.98 14.22
C LYS A 325 33.64 -10.74 14.46
N ARG A 326 32.77 -10.30 15.37
CA ARG A 326 31.60 -11.07 15.83
C ARG A 326 30.26 -10.39 15.52
N GLY A 327 30.30 -9.27 14.81
CA GLY A 327 29.15 -8.44 14.51
C GLY A 327 28.77 -7.56 15.69
N LEU A 328 27.48 -7.53 16.01
CA LEU A 328 26.89 -6.72 17.06
C LEU A 328 26.52 -7.59 18.26
N LEU A 329 26.76 -7.07 19.45
CA LEU A 329 26.31 -7.61 20.71
C LEU A 329 25.20 -6.72 21.26
N TYR A 330 24.05 -7.29 21.60
CA TYR A 330 22.93 -6.58 22.19
C TYR A 330 22.71 -7.02 23.63
N ALA A 331 22.84 -6.10 24.58
CA ALA A 331 22.41 -6.29 25.96
C ALA A 331 21.12 -5.51 26.21
N ARG A 332 20.20 -6.13 26.93
CA ARG A 332 18.90 -5.53 27.23
C ARG A 332 19.03 -4.45 28.32
N PRO A 333 18.11 -3.48 28.36
CA PRO A 333 18.11 -2.44 29.39
C PRO A 333 18.02 -3.01 30.81
N ASN A 334 17.23 -4.08 30.98
CA ASN A 334 16.98 -4.71 32.26
C ASN A 334 17.26 -6.20 32.18
N ASN A 335 17.84 -6.74 33.25
CA ASN A 335 17.95 -8.18 33.45
C ASN A 335 16.57 -8.82 33.62
N THR A 336 16.46 -10.06 33.17
CA THR A 336 15.23 -10.84 33.32
C THR A 336 14.99 -11.09 34.81
N PRO A 337 13.79 -10.82 35.34
CA PRO A 337 13.49 -11.03 36.75
C PRO A 337 13.36 -12.52 37.14
N PHE A 338 13.50 -13.41 36.16
CA PHE A 338 13.26 -14.84 36.26
C PHE A 338 14.57 -15.58 36.51
N GLU A 339 14.68 -16.19 37.70
CA GLU A 339 15.72 -17.14 38.08
C GLU A 339 15.23 -18.56 37.78
N LEU A 340 16.05 -19.35 37.08
CA LEU A 340 15.77 -20.75 36.80
C LEU A 340 16.66 -21.63 37.66
N LEU A 341 16.06 -22.51 38.45
CA LEU A 341 16.77 -23.51 39.24
C LEU A 341 16.65 -24.87 38.56
N PRO A 342 17.74 -25.45 38.02
CA PRO A 342 17.71 -26.82 37.51
C PRO A 342 17.52 -27.82 38.65
N TRP A 343 17.02 -29.02 38.37
CA TRP A 343 16.86 -30.10 39.36
C TRP A 343 18.16 -30.51 40.07
N THR A 344 19.32 -30.16 39.52
CA THR A 344 20.61 -30.37 40.18
C THR A 344 20.83 -29.45 41.39
N ASP A 345 20.11 -28.32 41.48
CA ASP A 345 20.14 -27.43 42.65
C ASP A 345 19.26 -28.02 43.77
N LYS A 346 19.84 -28.18 44.95
CA LYS A 346 19.12 -28.67 46.15
C LYS A 346 17.90 -27.80 46.48
N ARG A 347 17.98 -26.48 46.23
CA ARG A 347 16.86 -25.55 46.45
C ARG A 347 15.64 -25.92 45.62
N ALA A 348 15.84 -26.36 44.37
CA ALA A 348 14.75 -26.77 43.49
C ALA A 348 14.00 -28.00 44.04
N VAL A 349 14.76 -28.99 44.53
CA VAL A 349 14.22 -30.23 45.12
C VAL A 349 13.41 -29.92 46.38
N ASP A 350 13.95 -29.08 47.27
CA ASP A 350 13.27 -28.71 48.52
C ASP A 350 11.96 -27.94 48.27
N LEU A 351 11.97 -27.02 47.30
CA LEU A 351 10.78 -26.25 46.89
C LEU A 351 9.71 -27.13 46.26
N ALA A 352 10.10 -28.07 45.39
CA ALA A 352 9.17 -29.02 44.80
C ALA A 352 8.52 -29.92 45.85
N ALA A 353 9.31 -30.46 46.79
CA ALA A 353 8.79 -31.25 47.90
C ALA A 353 7.87 -30.45 48.83
N ARG A 354 8.08 -29.13 48.97
CA ARG A 354 7.16 -28.24 49.69
C ARG A 354 5.84 -28.07 48.93
N MET A 355 5.89 -27.80 47.62
CA MET A 355 4.69 -27.72 46.78
C MET A 355 3.90 -29.03 46.77
N ASP A 356 4.55 -30.19 46.79
CA ASP A 356 3.88 -31.50 46.88
C ASP A 356 3.12 -31.69 48.20
N ARG A 357 3.64 -31.15 49.31
CA ARG A 357 3.01 -31.24 50.64
C ARG A 357 1.88 -30.24 50.84
N GLU A 358 2.03 -29.02 50.34
CA GLU A 358 1.09 -27.93 50.57
C GLU A 358 -0.02 -27.84 49.51
N LEU A 359 0.20 -28.40 48.31
CA LEU A 359 -0.73 -28.30 47.19
C LEU A 359 -1.20 -29.69 46.76
N HIS A 360 -2.52 -29.87 46.74
CA HIS A 360 -3.16 -31.02 46.13
C HIS A 360 -3.78 -30.59 44.80
N PRO A 361 -3.28 -31.09 43.65
CA PRO A 361 -3.85 -30.71 42.37
C PRO A 361 -5.30 -31.17 42.29
N GLN A 362 -6.24 -30.23 42.28
CA GLN A 362 -7.64 -30.51 42.03
C GLN A 362 -7.81 -30.84 40.55
N THR A 363 -7.94 -32.13 40.25
CA THR A 363 -8.07 -32.65 38.87
C THR A 363 -9.47 -32.47 38.29
N LEU A 364 -10.46 -32.16 39.13
CA LEU A 364 -11.84 -31.96 38.74
C LEU A 364 -12.41 -30.69 39.40
N PHE A 365 -13.03 -29.84 38.60
CA PHE A 365 -13.83 -28.71 39.06
C PHE A 365 -15.26 -28.85 38.52
N ARG A 366 -16.25 -28.96 39.41
CA ARG A 366 -17.67 -29.17 39.05
C ARG A 366 -17.89 -30.35 38.08
N GLY A 367 -17.16 -31.45 38.29
CA GLY A 367 -17.26 -32.65 37.45
C GLY A 367 -16.58 -32.56 36.08
N ARG A 368 -15.86 -31.47 35.79
CA ARG A 368 -15.07 -31.29 34.56
C ARG A 368 -13.58 -31.35 34.86
N PRO A 369 -12.75 -31.88 33.95
CA PRO A 369 -11.30 -31.93 34.13
C PRO A 369 -10.72 -30.52 34.27
N ALA A 370 -9.91 -30.32 35.29
CA ALA A 370 -9.16 -29.10 35.55
C ALA A 370 -7.70 -29.47 35.81
N ASN A 371 -6.78 -28.68 35.27
CA ASN A 371 -5.36 -28.83 35.53
C ASN A 371 -4.98 -28.18 36.87
N CYS A 372 -5.64 -27.07 37.20
CA CYS A 372 -5.50 -26.40 38.49
C CYS A 372 -6.77 -25.61 38.82
N VAL A 373 -6.97 -25.39 40.11
CA VAL A 373 -8.02 -24.52 40.67
C VAL A 373 -7.35 -23.64 41.71
N PHE A 374 -7.53 -22.33 41.57
CA PHE A 374 -6.95 -21.32 42.45
C PHE A 374 -8.02 -20.30 42.82
N MET A 375 -8.08 -19.89 44.08
CA MET A 375 -8.98 -18.83 44.54
C MET A 375 -8.14 -17.62 44.90
N ASP A 376 -8.43 -16.47 44.29
CA ASP A 376 -7.73 -15.23 44.59
C ASP A 376 -8.28 -14.54 45.84
N SER A 377 -7.57 -13.52 46.31
CA SER A 377 -7.93 -12.71 47.48
C SER A 377 -9.26 -11.97 47.34
N ARG A 378 -9.75 -11.77 46.11
CA ARG A 378 -11.05 -11.15 45.79
C ARG A 378 -12.22 -12.15 45.86
N GLY A 379 -11.92 -13.44 46.07
CA GLY A 379 -12.88 -14.53 46.07
C GLY A 379 -13.23 -15.06 44.68
N TRP A 380 -12.50 -14.67 43.63
CA TRP A 380 -12.70 -15.22 42.29
C TRP A 380 -12.00 -16.56 42.17
N THR A 381 -12.68 -17.52 41.55
CA THR A 381 -12.13 -18.86 41.31
C THR A 381 -11.59 -18.93 39.89
N TRP A 382 -10.28 -19.14 39.79
CA TRP A 382 -9.52 -19.33 38.56
C TRP A 382 -9.30 -20.82 38.32
N VAL A 383 -9.74 -21.30 37.17
CA VAL A 383 -9.66 -22.71 36.79
C VAL A 383 -8.85 -22.83 35.51
N GLY A 384 -7.68 -23.46 35.61
CA GLY A 384 -6.83 -23.76 34.46
C GLY A 384 -7.31 -25.01 33.74
N THR A 385 -7.51 -24.90 32.43
CA THR A 385 -7.97 -25.99 31.56
C THR A 385 -7.08 -26.14 30.33
N SER A 386 -7.35 -27.15 29.49
CA SER A 386 -6.70 -27.29 28.18
C SER A 386 -7.20 -26.30 27.12
N THR A 387 -8.31 -25.61 27.39
CA THR A 387 -8.98 -24.69 26.44
C THR A 387 -8.84 -23.22 26.81
N GLY A 388 -8.26 -22.91 27.96
CA GLY A 388 -8.04 -21.54 28.44
C GLY A 388 -8.13 -21.43 29.96
N LEU A 389 -8.05 -20.20 30.45
CA LEU A 389 -8.23 -19.86 31.85
C LEU A 389 -9.69 -19.44 32.08
N HIS A 390 -10.40 -20.17 32.94
CA HIS A 390 -11.79 -19.90 33.28
C HIS A 390 -11.86 -19.15 34.61
N CYS A 391 -12.47 -17.96 34.61
CA CYS A 391 -12.69 -17.16 35.81
C CYS A 391 -14.16 -17.17 36.21
N TYR A 392 -14.44 -17.58 37.45
CA TYR A 392 -15.76 -17.51 38.08
C TYR A 392 -15.71 -16.44 39.18
N LYS A 393 -16.43 -15.33 38.98
CA LYS A 393 -16.41 -14.21 39.93
C LYS A 393 -17.28 -14.50 41.16
N ARG A 394 -18.31 -15.32 41.00
CA ARG A 394 -19.16 -15.80 42.09
C ARG A 394 -19.28 -17.32 42.05
N PRO A 395 -19.39 -17.99 43.22
CA PRO A 395 -19.68 -19.41 43.27
C PRO A 395 -20.99 -19.81 42.57
N SER A 396 -21.95 -18.89 42.42
CA SER A 396 -23.20 -19.13 41.70
C SER A 396 -23.12 -18.94 40.18
N ASP A 397 -22.01 -18.43 39.64
CA ASP A 397 -21.90 -18.20 38.19
C ASP A 397 -21.88 -19.55 37.46
N ASN A 398 -22.80 -19.73 36.49
CA ASN A 398 -22.89 -20.94 35.66
C ASN A 398 -21.95 -20.90 34.45
N LEU A 399 -21.59 -19.70 33.98
CA LEU A 399 -20.72 -19.49 32.83
C LEU A 399 -19.48 -18.70 33.28
N PRO A 400 -18.26 -19.23 33.06
CA PRO A 400 -17.04 -18.48 33.35
C PRO A 400 -16.77 -17.40 32.30
N GLN A 401 -16.04 -16.37 32.71
CA GLN A 401 -15.28 -15.57 31.75
C GLN A 401 -14.07 -16.41 31.29
N VAL A 402 -13.95 -16.62 29.98
CA VAL A 402 -12.87 -17.43 29.39
C VAL A 402 -11.81 -16.50 28.84
N ILE A 403 -10.56 -16.71 29.25
CA ILE A 403 -9.40 -16.00 28.73
C ILE A 403 -8.56 -17.02 27.96
N THR A 404 -8.23 -16.68 26.72
CA THR A 404 -7.53 -17.55 25.76
C THR A 404 -6.33 -16.83 25.15
N ARG A 405 -5.67 -17.51 24.21
CA ARG A 405 -4.60 -16.94 23.38
C ARG A 405 -5.04 -15.71 22.58
N GLN A 406 -6.33 -15.62 22.20
CA GLN A 406 -6.87 -14.45 21.49
C GLN A 406 -6.92 -13.20 22.38
N ASP A 407 -7.01 -13.40 23.69
CA ASP A 407 -7.07 -12.32 24.69
C ASP A 407 -5.69 -11.84 25.15
N GLY A 408 -4.63 -12.61 24.88
CA GLY A 408 -3.24 -12.26 25.25
C GLY A 408 -2.40 -13.37 25.85
N LEU A 409 -3.00 -14.52 26.20
CA LEU A 409 -2.23 -15.66 26.74
C LEU A 409 -1.26 -16.22 25.69
N LEU A 410 -0.15 -16.80 26.14
CA LEU A 410 0.79 -17.48 25.22
C LEU A 410 0.24 -18.80 24.70
N ASN A 411 -0.43 -19.56 25.56
CA ASN A 411 -0.99 -20.86 25.25
C ASN A 411 -2.35 -21.05 25.97
N ASN A 412 -3.25 -21.82 25.35
CA ASN A 412 -4.56 -22.14 25.91
C ASN A 412 -4.50 -23.21 27.00
N VAL A 413 -3.46 -24.06 27.01
CA VAL A 413 -3.29 -25.10 28.01
C VAL A 413 -2.66 -24.50 29.25
N ILE A 414 -3.46 -24.37 30.30
CA ILE A 414 -3.07 -23.75 31.58
C ILE A 414 -2.75 -24.85 32.59
N HIS A 415 -1.59 -24.77 33.23
CA HIS A 415 -1.13 -25.76 34.21
C HIS A 415 -1.19 -25.21 35.64
N SER A 416 -0.80 -23.97 35.86
CA SER A 416 -0.71 -23.40 37.21
C SER A 416 -1.13 -21.92 37.22
N VAL A 417 -1.69 -21.48 38.35
CA VAL A 417 -2.19 -20.12 38.54
C VAL A 417 -1.85 -19.68 39.96
N VAL A 418 -1.35 -18.46 40.11
CA VAL A 418 -0.97 -17.87 41.41
C VAL A 418 -1.17 -16.36 41.39
N GLU A 419 -1.55 -15.78 42.52
CA GLU A 419 -1.72 -14.34 42.70
C GLU A 419 -0.46 -13.70 43.30
N ASP A 420 -0.07 -12.52 42.83
CA ASP A 420 1.00 -11.74 43.46
C ASP A 420 0.51 -10.73 44.52
N VAL A 421 1.46 -10.09 45.19
CA VAL A 421 1.19 -9.05 46.21
C VAL A 421 0.45 -7.81 45.67
N PHE A 422 0.43 -7.62 44.35
CA PHE A 422 -0.28 -6.53 43.68
C PHE A 422 -1.65 -6.96 43.14
N HIS A 423 -2.12 -8.16 43.50
CA HIS A 423 -3.38 -8.77 43.02
C HIS A 423 -3.42 -9.03 41.50
N ASN A 424 -2.26 -9.13 40.86
CA ASN A 424 -2.15 -9.65 39.49
C ASN A 424 -2.13 -11.17 39.51
N ILE A 425 -2.60 -11.78 38.43
CA ILE A 425 -2.70 -13.23 38.31
C ILE A 425 -1.64 -13.74 37.34
N TRP A 426 -0.74 -14.57 37.85
CA TRP A 426 0.32 -15.25 37.09
C TRP A 426 -0.14 -16.64 36.67
N VAL A 427 0.11 -16.98 35.41
CA VAL A 427 -0.47 -18.14 34.73
C VAL A 427 0.65 -18.90 34.01
N GLY A 428 0.98 -20.08 34.51
CA GLY A 428 1.91 -21.02 33.90
C GLY A 428 1.20 -21.88 32.87
N THR A 429 1.64 -21.83 31.62
CA THR A 429 1.01 -22.53 30.50
C THR A 429 1.89 -23.66 29.97
N SER A 430 1.49 -24.42 28.94
CA SER A 430 2.43 -25.39 28.33
C SER A 430 3.61 -24.72 27.61
N TYR A 431 3.55 -23.41 27.38
CA TYR A 431 4.62 -22.64 26.74
C TYR A 431 4.65 -21.20 27.25
N GLY A 432 5.56 -20.92 28.17
CA GLY A 432 5.76 -19.58 28.75
C GLY A 432 4.76 -19.20 29.84
N LEU A 433 4.97 -18.00 30.38
CA LEU A 433 4.29 -17.44 31.55
C LEU A 433 3.49 -16.20 31.14
N SER A 434 2.25 -16.07 31.61
CA SER A 434 1.42 -14.88 31.39
C SER A 434 1.02 -14.23 32.71
N CYS A 435 1.05 -12.92 32.78
CA CYS A 435 0.64 -12.10 33.92
C CYS A 435 -0.56 -11.23 33.52
N LEU A 436 -1.69 -11.42 34.19
CA LEU A 436 -2.92 -10.67 33.99
C LEU A 436 -2.93 -9.50 34.96
N ILE A 437 -2.91 -8.29 34.42
CA ILE A 437 -2.90 -7.04 35.18
C ILE A 437 -4.31 -6.45 35.16
N PHE A 438 -4.81 -6.05 36.33
CA PHE A 438 -6.17 -5.53 36.51
C PHE A 438 -6.17 -4.02 36.80
N LYS A 439 -7.24 -3.33 36.43
CA LYS A 439 -7.54 -1.96 36.91
C LYS A 439 -8.20 -2.02 38.29
N GLU A 440 -8.23 -0.91 39.01
CA GLU A 440 -8.87 -0.77 40.33
C GLU A 440 -10.34 -1.25 40.34
N GLU A 441 -11.05 -1.15 39.20
CA GLU A 441 -12.43 -1.64 39.03
C GLU A 441 -12.57 -3.17 38.85
N GLY A 442 -11.49 -3.95 38.96
CA GLY A 442 -11.51 -5.40 38.70
C GLY A 442 -11.74 -5.78 37.23
N LYS A 443 -11.51 -4.86 36.30
CA LYS A 443 -11.48 -5.14 34.86
C LYS A 443 -10.05 -5.48 34.44
N LEU A 444 -9.90 -6.52 33.62
CA LEU A 444 -8.60 -6.86 33.02
C LEU A 444 -8.09 -5.66 32.20
N ARG A 445 -6.89 -5.20 32.52
CA ARG A 445 -6.22 -4.06 31.86
C ARG A 445 -5.48 -4.55 30.62
N TYR A 446 -4.57 -5.50 30.80
CA TYR A 446 -3.82 -6.19 29.74
C TYR A 446 -3.12 -7.44 30.27
N ILE A 447 -2.56 -8.23 29.35
CA ILE A 447 -1.80 -9.45 29.65
C ILE A 447 -0.36 -9.25 29.20
N ASN A 448 0.59 -9.41 30.14
CA ASN A 448 2.01 -9.47 29.84
C ASN A 448 2.44 -10.93 29.72
N SER A 449 3.10 -11.26 28.62
CA SER A 449 3.50 -12.62 28.31
C SER A 449 5.01 -12.72 28.20
N TYR A 450 5.59 -13.76 28.80
CA TYR A 450 7.03 -14.01 28.94
C TYR A 450 7.39 -15.41 28.44
N ASN A 451 8.48 -15.53 27.69
CA ASN A 451 8.88 -16.78 27.03
C ASN A 451 10.41 -16.93 26.98
N GLN A 452 10.94 -17.73 26.05
CA GLN A 452 12.38 -17.95 25.87
C GLN A 452 13.19 -16.66 25.67
N TRP A 453 12.56 -15.62 25.12
CA TRP A 453 13.21 -14.33 25.01
C TRP A 453 13.42 -13.74 26.41
N ASP A 454 12.52 -13.94 27.37
CA ASP A 454 12.62 -13.47 28.75
C ASP A 454 13.35 -14.42 29.70
N ASN A 455 14.21 -15.31 29.19
CA ASN A 455 14.89 -16.33 29.99
C ASN A 455 13.92 -17.34 30.66
N ILE A 456 12.78 -17.62 30.03
CA ILE A 456 11.87 -18.70 30.44
C ILE A 456 11.97 -19.82 29.40
N PRO A 457 12.43 -21.04 29.76
CA PRO A 457 12.65 -22.09 28.79
C PRO A 457 11.35 -22.52 28.11
N SER A 458 11.49 -23.12 26.93
CA SER A 458 10.38 -23.65 26.13
C SER A 458 9.88 -25.00 26.71
N GLU A 459 9.47 -24.96 27.97
CA GLU A 459 9.06 -26.11 28.78
C GLU A 459 7.64 -25.91 29.33
N SER A 460 6.97 -27.03 29.59
CA SER A 460 5.64 -27.01 30.20
C SER A 460 5.73 -26.79 31.70
N PHE A 461 4.82 -25.98 32.23
CA PHE A 461 4.58 -25.93 33.67
C PHE A 461 3.85 -27.20 34.15
N VAL A 462 3.94 -27.49 35.45
CA VAL A 462 3.30 -28.66 36.07
C VAL A 462 1.97 -28.28 36.71
N ASN A 463 0.96 -29.15 36.56
CA ASN A 463 -0.40 -28.96 37.06
C ASN A 463 -0.45 -28.59 38.54
N GLY A 464 -0.96 -27.41 38.86
CA GLY A 464 -1.18 -26.93 40.23
C GLY A 464 0.09 -26.70 41.05
N ARG A 465 1.28 -26.74 40.44
CA ARG A 465 2.57 -26.59 41.15
C ARG A 465 3.07 -25.14 41.09
N SER A 466 2.41 -24.28 41.84
CA SER A 466 2.79 -22.89 42.03
C SER A 466 2.47 -22.41 43.43
N MET A 467 3.37 -21.66 44.05
CA MET A 467 3.20 -21.10 45.39
C MET A 467 3.83 -19.71 45.54
N VAL A 468 3.41 -18.98 46.57
CA VAL A 468 4.01 -17.72 46.99
C VAL A 468 4.70 -17.94 48.33
N LEU A 469 5.96 -17.52 48.44
CA LEU A 469 6.74 -17.54 49.66
C LEU A 469 6.45 -16.31 50.54
N GLU A 470 6.91 -16.34 51.80
CA GLU A 470 6.67 -15.26 52.78
C GLU A 470 7.24 -13.91 52.34
N ASP A 471 8.32 -13.90 51.55
CA ASP A 471 8.95 -12.70 50.99
C ASP A 471 8.29 -12.21 49.68
N SER A 472 7.10 -12.73 49.36
CA SER A 472 6.37 -12.51 48.11
C SER A 472 7.05 -13.07 46.85
N THR A 473 8.08 -13.90 46.99
CA THR A 473 8.67 -14.61 45.85
C THR A 473 7.72 -15.69 45.35
N ILE A 474 7.44 -15.67 44.04
CA ILE A 474 6.63 -16.67 43.37
C ILE A 474 7.53 -17.80 42.90
N VAL A 475 7.10 -19.03 43.17
CA VAL A 475 7.77 -20.26 42.77
C VAL A 475 6.81 -21.09 41.93
N MET A 476 7.25 -21.52 40.75
CA MET A 476 6.45 -22.32 39.83
C MET A 476 7.29 -23.46 39.25
N GLN A 477 6.75 -24.67 39.29
CA GLN A 477 7.44 -25.84 38.76
C GLN A 477 7.24 -25.99 37.25
N MET A 478 8.35 -26.20 36.54
CA MET A 478 8.40 -26.63 35.15
C MET A 478 8.90 -28.08 35.08
N LEU A 479 9.01 -28.66 33.88
CA LEU A 479 9.45 -30.05 33.72
C LEU A 479 10.89 -30.26 34.20
N ASP A 480 11.84 -29.45 33.74
CA ASP A 480 13.27 -29.62 34.06
C ASP A 480 13.81 -28.57 35.05
N HIS A 481 13.01 -27.54 35.33
CA HIS A 481 13.40 -26.39 36.15
C HIS A 481 12.32 -25.97 37.14
N VAL A 482 12.73 -25.28 38.20
CA VAL A 482 11.85 -24.50 39.07
C VAL A 482 12.09 -23.02 38.78
N LEU A 483 11.03 -22.33 38.35
CA LEU A 483 11.04 -20.91 38.07
C LEU A 483 10.81 -20.13 39.37
N MET A 484 11.66 -19.14 39.63
CA MET A 484 11.54 -18.23 40.77
C MET A 484 11.64 -16.77 40.33
N PHE A 485 10.77 -15.92 40.86
CA PHE A 485 10.86 -14.47 40.65
C PHE A 485 10.10 -13.72 41.75
N ASN A 486 10.51 -12.50 42.05
CA ASN A 486 9.86 -11.65 43.05
C ASN A 486 9.22 -10.42 42.39
N PRO A 487 7.87 -10.33 42.33
CA PRO A 487 7.15 -9.21 41.73
C PRO A 487 7.52 -7.83 42.28
N LEU A 488 7.91 -7.71 43.56
CA LEU A 488 8.33 -6.44 44.17
C LEU A 488 9.65 -5.93 43.61
N LYS A 489 10.54 -6.85 43.20
CA LYS A 489 11.85 -6.54 42.62
C LYS A 489 11.81 -6.40 41.10
N MET A 490 10.67 -6.71 40.48
CA MET A 490 10.52 -6.54 39.03
C MET A 490 10.51 -5.04 38.71
N THR A 491 11.53 -4.59 37.98
CA THR A 491 11.44 -3.37 37.17
C THR A 491 10.51 -3.67 35.99
N THR A 492 9.21 -3.64 36.27
CA THR A 492 8.21 -3.67 35.21
C THR A 492 8.44 -2.46 34.31
N ILE A 493 8.20 -2.61 33.00
CA ILE A 493 8.26 -1.50 32.02
C ILE A 493 7.42 -0.30 32.48
N SER A 494 6.46 -0.51 33.39
CA SER A 494 5.64 0.51 34.04
C SER A 494 6.35 1.38 35.10
N SER A 495 7.57 1.08 35.55
CA SER A 495 8.27 1.90 36.54
C SER A 495 9.50 2.60 35.96
N ARG A 496 9.30 3.89 35.62
CA ARG A 496 10.28 4.99 35.57
C ARG A 496 10.92 5.44 34.25
N GLN A 497 10.75 4.75 33.12
CA GLN A 497 11.18 5.31 31.82
C GLN A 497 10.10 5.16 30.75
N HIS A 498 9.67 6.30 30.22
CA HIS A 498 8.77 6.38 29.08
C HIS A 498 9.55 6.01 27.82
N PHE A 499 9.12 4.98 27.09
CA PHE A 499 9.75 4.59 25.82
C PHE A 499 8.88 5.07 24.66
N ASP A 500 9.20 6.25 24.13
CA ASP A 500 8.60 6.74 22.90
C ASP A 500 8.91 5.76 21.77
N THR A 501 7.87 5.15 21.20
CA THR A 501 8.00 4.32 19.99
C THR A 501 7.58 5.10 18.76
N TYR A 502 8.37 4.97 17.69
CA TYR A 502 8.23 5.74 16.46
C TYR A 502 7.88 4.75 15.33
N PRO A 503 6.59 4.48 15.04
CA PRO A 503 6.23 3.57 13.97
C PRO A 503 6.81 4.06 12.63
N LYS A 504 7.61 3.21 12.00
CA LYS A 504 8.24 3.46 10.70
C LYS A 504 7.65 2.52 9.67
N LEU A 505 7.36 3.06 8.49
CA LEU A 505 7.05 2.26 7.32
C LEU A 505 8.36 1.64 6.82
N ILE A 506 8.38 0.31 6.71
CA ILE A 506 9.57 -0.46 6.31
C ILE A 506 9.38 -1.20 4.98
N ARG A 507 8.12 -1.39 4.57
CA ARG A 507 7.80 -2.10 3.32
C ARG A 507 6.45 -1.65 2.77
N VAL A 508 6.39 -1.52 1.45
CA VAL A 508 5.16 -1.24 0.69
C VAL A 508 5.03 -2.29 -0.41
N MET A 509 3.91 -2.99 -0.43
CA MET A 509 3.53 -3.89 -1.51
C MET A 509 2.34 -3.31 -2.26
N VAL A 510 2.43 -3.26 -3.59
CA VAL A 510 1.31 -2.88 -4.48
C VAL A 510 1.01 -4.05 -5.39
N ASN A 511 -0.24 -4.51 -5.41
CA ASN A 511 -0.70 -5.68 -6.17
C ASN A 511 0.17 -6.95 -5.97
N GLY A 512 0.76 -7.09 -4.77
CA GLY A 512 1.63 -8.22 -4.41
C GLY A 512 3.10 -8.07 -4.78
N ILE A 513 3.49 -6.93 -5.39
CA ILE A 513 4.88 -6.62 -5.75
C ILE A 513 5.49 -5.72 -4.67
N ASP A 514 6.62 -6.13 -4.10
CA ASP A 514 7.43 -5.32 -3.18
C ASP A 514 8.06 -4.14 -3.95
N LEU A 515 7.73 -2.92 -3.56
CA LEU A 515 8.27 -1.71 -4.19
C LEU A 515 9.66 -1.36 -3.64
N ARG A 516 10.58 -1.01 -4.54
CA ARG A 516 11.86 -0.37 -4.21
C ARG A 516 11.85 1.10 -4.61
N SER A 517 12.68 1.90 -3.94
CA SER A 517 12.87 3.31 -4.27
C SER A 517 13.32 3.46 -5.74
N GLY A 518 12.67 4.34 -6.49
CA GLY A 518 12.95 4.58 -7.91
C GLY A 518 12.51 3.48 -8.89
N GLN A 519 11.84 2.41 -8.42
CA GLN A 519 11.34 1.35 -9.29
C GLN A 519 10.07 1.82 -10.03
N GLU A 520 10.06 1.64 -11.34
CA GLU A 520 8.88 1.89 -12.18
C GLU A 520 7.92 0.70 -12.13
N LEU A 521 6.64 0.97 -11.88
CA LEU A 521 5.55 0.01 -11.92
C LEU A 521 4.45 0.55 -12.85
N ASP A 522 4.17 -0.17 -13.94
CA ASP A 522 3.14 0.18 -14.94
C ASP A 522 3.30 1.61 -15.50
N GLY A 523 4.54 2.06 -15.72
CA GLY A 523 4.83 3.38 -16.26
C GLY A 523 4.89 4.53 -15.24
N ASN A 524 4.75 4.22 -13.93
CA ASN A 524 4.76 5.21 -12.86
C ASN A 524 5.76 4.84 -11.74
N VAL A 525 6.48 5.84 -11.24
CA VAL A 525 7.35 5.69 -10.07
C VAL A 525 6.57 6.09 -8.82
N ILE A 526 6.08 5.11 -8.08
CA ILE A 526 5.26 5.32 -6.88
C ILE A 526 6.13 5.85 -5.72
N LEU A 527 7.39 5.42 -5.65
CA LEU A 527 8.34 5.79 -4.59
C LEU A 527 9.50 6.58 -5.17
N GLU A 528 9.40 7.91 -5.19
CA GLU A 528 10.50 8.80 -5.57
C GLU A 528 11.58 8.92 -4.47
N LYS A 529 11.18 8.71 -3.21
CA LYS A 529 12.02 8.83 -2.02
C LYS A 529 12.15 7.48 -1.33
N ALA A 530 13.10 7.37 -0.41
CA ALA A 530 13.21 6.21 0.47
C ALA A 530 11.89 5.94 1.20
N ILE A 531 11.60 4.66 1.44
CA ILE A 531 10.36 4.23 2.12
C ILE A 531 10.23 4.89 3.49
N SER A 532 11.34 5.05 4.21
CA SER A 532 11.39 5.68 5.54
C SER A 532 11.00 7.16 5.54
N ARG A 533 11.03 7.83 4.38
CA ARG A 533 10.75 9.27 4.19
C ARG A 533 9.49 9.54 3.38
N THR A 534 8.92 8.51 2.75
CA THR A 534 7.72 8.65 1.93
C THR A 534 6.49 8.70 2.82
N LYS A 535 5.71 9.78 2.69
CA LYS A 535 4.43 9.97 3.39
C LYS A 535 3.23 9.85 2.47
N GLU A 536 3.40 10.10 1.17
CA GLU A 536 2.32 10.15 0.19
C GLU A 536 2.59 9.12 -0.90
N PHE A 537 1.56 8.35 -1.26
CA PHE A 537 1.61 7.33 -2.30
C PHE A 537 0.54 7.65 -3.35
N ASN A 538 0.95 7.89 -4.59
CA ASN A 538 0.04 8.14 -5.71
C ASN A 538 -0.06 6.88 -6.56
N LEU A 539 -1.24 6.27 -6.56
CA LEU A 539 -1.52 4.99 -7.19
C LEU A 539 -2.47 5.17 -8.36
N ASN A 540 -2.27 4.35 -9.39
CA ASN A 540 -3.22 4.25 -10.50
C ASN A 540 -4.49 3.50 -10.09
N TYR A 541 -5.56 3.63 -10.88
CA TYR A 541 -6.87 3.04 -10.58
C TYR A 541 -6.87 1.49 -10.50
N ASP A 542 -5.90 0.84 -11.15
CA ASP A 542 -5.65 -0.59 -11.18
C ASP A 542 -4.71 -1.07 -10.04
N GLN A 543 -4.01 -0.14 -9.40
CA GLN A 543 -3.12 -0.37 -8.25
C GLN A 543 -3.89 -0.24 -6.93
N ASN A 544 -5.05 -0.91 -6.84
CA ASN A 544 -6.02 -0.75 -5.77
C ASN A 544 -5.84 -1.69 -4.56
N SER A 545 -4.77 -2.50 -4.57
CA SER A 545 -4.41 -3.39 -3.45
C SER A 545 -3.02 -3.02 -2.92
N VAL A 546 -2.98 -2.44 -1.73
CA VAL A 546 -1.76 -1.96 -1.09
C VAL A 546 -1.59 -2.64 0.26
N THR A 547 -0.39 -3.09 0.58
CA THR A 547 -0.06 -3.56 1.94
C THR A 547 1.09 -2.75 2.48
N LEU A 548 0.85 -2.05 3.59
CA LEU A 548 1.85 -1.27 4.30
C LEU A 548 2.34 -2.07 5.51
N THR A 549 3.65 -2.26 5.62
CA THR A 549 4.26 -2.89 6.81
C THR A 549 4.95 -1.83 7.67
N PHE A 550 4.59 -1.78 8.95
CA PHE A 550 5.17 -0.88 9.95
C PHE A 550 5.98 -1.64 11.00
N SER A 551 7.05 -1.01 11.48
CA SER A 551 7.82 -1.43 12.66
C SER A 551 7.83 -0.32 13.71
N ALA A 552 7.52 -0.65 14.96
CA ALA A 552 7.61 0.27 16.09
C ALA A 552 9.04 0.48 16.62
N LEU A 553 10.04 -0.19 16.01
CA LEU A 553 11.43 -0.18 16.47
C LEU A 553 11.58 -0.62 17.94
N ASN A 554 10.78 -1.61 18.35
CA ASN A 554 10.82 -2.17 19.69
C ASN A 554 11.85 -3.31 19.75
N TYR A 555 13.09 -2.97 20.10
CA TYR A 555 14.22 -3.91 20.16
C TYR A 555 14.17 -4.83 21.39
N PHE A 556 13.54 -4.38 22.47
CA PHE A 556 13.53 -5.10 23.74
C PHE A 556 12.52 -6.26 23.74
N ARG A 557 11.25 -5.98 23.38
CA ARG A 557 10.16 -6.97 23.39
C ARG A 557 9.21 -6.78 22.21
N PRO A 558 9.60 -7.17 20.99
CA PRO A 558 8.79 -6.94 19.80
C PRO A 558 7.36 -7.52 19.92
N GLN A 559 7.19 -8.64 20.61
CA GLN A 559 5.89 -9.30 20.82
C GLN A 559 4.91 -8.50 21.70
N GLN A 560 5.43 -7.57 22.52
CA GLN A 560 4.64 -6.67 23.36
C GLN A 560 4.44 -5.31 22.68
N THR A 561 4.36 -5.30 21.35
CA THR A 561 4.05 -4.08 20.58
C THR A 561 2.56 -4.01 20.30
N TYR A 562 1.94 -2.91 20.74
CA TYR A 562 0.56 -2.56 20.46
C TYR A 562 0.56 -1.45 19.42
N TYR A 563 -0.23 -1.61 18.37
CA TYR A 563 -0.51 -0.59 17.39
C TYR A 563 -1.94 -0.08 17.56
N ARG A 564 -2.13 1.21 17.34
CA ARG A 564 -3.46 1.79 17.16
C ARG A 564 -3.52 2.35 15.75
N VAL A 565 -4.50 1.91 14.97
CA VAL A 565 -4.61 2.26 13.55
C VAL A 565 -5.99 2.83 13.28
N ARG A 566 -6.03 3.88 12.47
CA ARG A 566 -7.26 4.46 11.90
C ARG A 566 -7.02 4.75 10.42
N VAL A 567 -7.99 4.42 9.57
CA VAL A 567 -7.90 4.63 8.11
C VAL A 567 -9.05 5.51 7.66
N ASN A 568 -8.80 6.81 7.65
CA ASN A 568 -9.74 7.82 7.20
C ASN A 568 -10.03 7.62 5.70
N GLY A 569 -11.32 7.58 5.34
CA GLY A 569 -11.80 7.27 3.98
C GLY A 569 -12.33 5.84 3.80
N LEU A 570 -12.04 4.94 4.75
CA LEU A 570 -12.62 3.59 4.85
C LEU A 570 -13.41 3.43 6.15
N ASP A 571 -12.72 3.57 7.28
CA ASP A 571 -13.27 3.46 8.63
C ASP A 571 -12.52 4.41 9.57
N ASN A 572 -13.25 5.41 10.06
CA ASN A 572 -12.69 6.48 10.90
C ASN A 572 -12.60 6.08 12.38
N THR A 573 -12.82 4.80 12.72
CA THR A 573 -12.68 4.30 14.09
C THR A 573 -11.26 3.81 14.38
N TRP A 574 -10.79 4.09 15.59
CA TRP A 574 -9.51 3.58 16.05
C TRP A 574 -9.62 2.10 16.42
N ARG A 575 -8.73 1.29 15.85
CA ARG A 575 -8.59 -0.13 16.18
C ARG A 575 -7.25 -0.39 16.84
N MET A 576 -7.27 -1.05 17.99
CA MET A 576 -6.06 -1.48 18.69
C MET A 576 -5.70 -2.89 18.24
N LEU A 577 -4.50 -3.05 17.71
CA LEU A 577 -3.96 -4.28 17.16
C LEU A 577 -2.69 -4.69 17.93
N SER A 578 -2.61 -5.95 18.31
CA SER A 578 -1.46 -6.59 18.91
C SER A 578 -1.31 -7.98 18.30
N ARG A 579 -0.21 -8.67 18.60
CA ARG A 579 -0.01 -10.05 18.14
C ARG A 579 -1.20 -10.98 18.47
N HIS A 580 -1.90 -10.72 19.57
CA HIS A 580 -2.93 -11.62 20.09
C HIS A 580 -4.32 -11.34 19.51
N ASN A 581 -4.68 -10.06 19.32
CA ASN A 581 -6.04 -9.68 18.90
C ASN A 581 -6.15 -9.36 17.39
N SER A 582 -5.04 -9.27 16.67
CA SER A 582 -5.01 -8.74 15.29
C SER A 582 -5.25 -9.77 14.19
N LYS A 583 -5.55 -11.03 14.53
CA LYS A 583 -5.75 -12.14 13.58
C LYS A 583 -4.59 -12.28 12.57
N GLY A 584 -3.36 -12.01 13.01
CA GLY A 584 -2.14 -12.15 12.21
C GLY A 584 -1.71 -10.89 11.45
N LEU A 585 -2.41 -9.75 11.61
CA LEU A 585 -1.92 -8.47 11.06
C LEU A 585 -0.65 -8.02 11.78
N VAL A 586 -0.51 -8.31 13.09
CA VAL A 586 0.75 -8.14 13.82
C VAL A 586 1.46 -9.49 13.89
N ASP A 587 2.65 -9.56 13.31
CA ASP A 587 3.41 -10.81 13.19
C ASP A 587 4.13 -11.21 14.49
N SER A 588 4.95 -12.26 14.42
CA SER A 588 5.70 -12.74 15.58
C SER A 588 6.87 -11.84 15.99
N GLN A 589 7.30 -10.94 15.11
CA GLN A 589 8.37 -9.97 15.28
C GLN A 589 7.85 -8.57 15.63
N GLY A 590 6.53 -8.42 15.87
CA GLY A 590 5.94 -7.14 16.25
C GLY A 590 5.75 -6.17 15.08
N GLN A 591 5.81 -6.63 13.83
CA GLN A 591 5.53 -5.82 12.64
C GLN A 591 4.03 -5.80 12.36
N LEU A 592 3.49 -4.63 12.05
CA LEU A 592 2.10 -4.48 11.62
C LEU A 592 2.03 -4.52 10.09
N HIS A 593 1.37 -5.52 9.55
CA HIS A 593 0.97 -5.62 8.16
C HIS A 593 -0.47 -5.12 8.00
N LEU A 594 -0.66 -3.99 7.32
CA LEU A 594 -1.96 -3.40 7.06
C LEU A 594 -2.32 -3.57 5.56
N PRO A 595 -3.07 -4.63 5.20
CA PRO A 595 -3.56 -4.82 3.84
C PRO A 595 -4.82 -3.96 3.60
N LEU A 596 -4.76 -3.13 2.57
CA LEU A 596 -5.83 -2.30 2.06
C LEU A 596 -6.19 -2.81 0.66
N ILE A 597 -7.28 -3.57 0.57
CA ILE A 597 -7.66 -4.32 -0.63
C ILE A 597 -8.87 -3.64 -1.29
N SER A 598 -8.86 -3.56 -2.62
CA SER A 598 -9.97 -3.01 -3.43
C SER A 598 -10.35 -1.58 -3.04
N LEU A 599 -9.34 -0.72 -2.88
CA LEU A 599 -9.53 0.70 -2.66
C LEU A 599 -10.27 1.34 -3.84
N LYS A 600 -11.26 2.19 -3.54
CA LYS A 600 -11.93 3.00 -4.57
C LYS A 600 -11.07 4.22 -4.89
N PRO A 601 -11.24 4.86 -6.05
CA PRO A 601 -10.60 6.14 -6.31
C PRO A 601 -10.93 7.16 -5.22
N GLY A 602 -9.93 7.84 -4.69
CA GLY A 602 -10.03 8.74 -3.55
C GLY A 602 -8.74 8.84 -2.74
N THR A 603 -8.77 9.71 -1.73
CA THR A 603 -7.66 9.93 -0.80
C THR A 603 -7.95 9.25 0.53
N TYR A 604 -7.00 8.45 1.00
CA TYR A 604 -7.06 7.73 2.27
C TYR A 604 -5.94 8.22 3.18
N SER A 605 -6.26 8.59 4.41
CA SER A 605 -5.26 8.95 5.44
C SER A 605 -5.16 7.84 6.47
N ILE A 606 -3.96 7.31 6.64
CA ILE A 606 -3.64 6.16 7.49
C ILE A 606 -2.86 6.71 8.66
N GLU A 607 -3.46 6.64 9.84
CA GLU A 607 -2.85 7.08 11.08
C GLU A 607 -2.45 5.88 11.91
N VAL A 608 -1.18 5.84 12.32
CA VAL A 608 -0.63 4.76 13.15
C VAL A 608 0.07 5.34 14.38
N GLN A 609 -0.26 4.77 15.53
CA GLN A 609 0.49 4.91 16.77
C GLN A 609 1.01 3.54 17.18
N ALA A 610 2.13 3.52 17.89
CA ALA A 610 2.65 2.33 18.53
C ALA A 610 2.91 2.61 20.00
N SER A 611 2.83 1.57 20.82
CA SER A 611 3.19 1.61 22.22
C SER A 611 3.56 0.21 22.72
N MET A 612 4.42 0.16 23.74
CA MET A 612 4.69 -1.07 24.48
C MET A 612 3.64 -1.33 25.56
N VAL A 613 2.78 -0.34 25.83
CA VAL A 613 1.73 -0.39 26.86
C VAL A 613 0.39 -0.03 26.22
N PRO A 614 -0.63 -0.90 26.30
CA PRO A 614 -1.84 -0.76 25.49
C PRO A 614 -2.74 0.43 25.83
N ASP A 615 -2.53 1.09 26.96
CA ASP A 615 -3.33 2.25 27.39
C ASP A 615 -2.53 3.55 27.52
N GLN A 616 -1.28 3.55 27.08
CA GLN A 616 -0.47 4.76 26.98
C GLN A 616 -0.17 5.05 25.51
N TRP A 617 -0.74 6.13 25.00
CA TRP A 617 -0.66 6.56 23.59
C TRP A 617 -0.29 8.04 23.54
N GLU A 618 0.93 8.37 23.95
CA GLU A 618 1.36 9.76 24.13
C GLU A 618 2.02 10.35 22.88
N THR A 619 2.42 9.51 21.92
CA THR A 619 3.01 9.96 20.65
C THR A 619 1.94 10.51 19.71
N VAL A 620 2.25 11.58 18.97
CA VAL A 620 1.36 12.09 17.91
C VAL A 620 1.19 11.00 16.83
N PRO A 621 -0.04 10.74 16.35
CA PRO A 621 -0.25 9.78 15.26
C PRO A 621 0.60 10.09 14.04
N TYR A 622 1.31 9.08 13.54
CA TYR A 622 2.02 9.20 12.28
C TYR A 622 1.05 8.98 11.14
N GLU A 623 1.05 9.91 10.19
CA GLU A 623 0.12 9.92 9.07
C GLU A 623 0.84 9.58 7.75
N TRP A 624 0.21 8.69 6.99
CA TRP A 624 0.53 8.38 5.59
C TRP A 624 -0.70 8.56 4.72
N ILE A 625 -0.54 9.13 3.54
CA ILE A 625 -1.61 9.42 2.60
C ILE A 625 -1.48 8.50 1.40
N VAL A 626 -2.56 7.80 1.06
CA VAL A 626 -2.66 6.96 -0.14
C VAL A 626 -3.72 7.56 -1.05
N ASN A 627 -3.30 8.05 -2.21
CA ASN A 627 -4.16 8.60 -3.25
C ASN A 627 -4.34 7.56 -4.35
N VAL A 628 -5.59 7.17 -4.63
CA VAL A 628 -5.95 6.30 -5.75
C VAL A 628 -6.61 7.16 -6.83
N ASN A 629 -5.95 7.30 -7.98
CA ASN A 629 -6.42 8.13 -9.07
C ASN A 629 -7.66 7.54 -9.76
N GLU A 630 -8.51 8.41 -10.33
CA GLU A 630 -9.62 7.95 -11.16
C GLU A 630 -9.11 7.39 -12.50
N PRO A 631 -9.81 6.40 -13.10
CA PRO A 631 -9.49 5.95 -14.44
C PRO A 631 -9.61 7.09 -15.45
N TRP A 632 -8.67 7.20 -16.38
CA TRP A 632 -8.63 8.28 -17.38
C TRP A 632 -9.92 8.37 -18.22
N TRP A 633 -10.58 7.24 -18.49
CA TRP A 633 -11.85 7.18 -19.25
C TRP A 633 -13.06 7.70 -18.46
N ARG A 634 -12.93 7.85 -17.15
CA ARG A 634 -13.97 8.39 -16.26
C ARG A 634 -13.86 9.91 -16.06
N THR A 635 -12.83 10.55 -16.63
CA THR A 635 -12.67 12.01 -16.55
C THR A 635 -13.82 12.74 -17.23
N THR A 636 -14.23 13.89 -16.68
CA THR A 636 -15.34 14.70 -17.20
C THR A 636 -15.16 15.04 -18.68
N GLY A 637 -13.93 15.33 -19.12
CA GLY A 637 -13.62 15.62 -20.52
C GLY A 637 -13.89 14.44 -21.46
N VAL A 638 -13.47 13.23 -21.08
CA VAL A 638 -13.69 12.03 -21.90
C VAL A 638 -15.17 11.63 -21.90
N MET A 639 -15.88 11.77 -20.78
CA MET A 639 -17.33 11.55 -20.75
C MET A 639 -18.09 12.52 -21.66
N VAL A 640 -17.72 13.81 -21.67
CA VAL A 640 -18.32 14.80 -22.59
C VAL A 640 -18.03 14.42 -24.03
N LEU A 641 -16.81 13.97 -24.35
CA LEU A 641 -16.48 13.47 -25.69
C LEU A 641 -17.35 12.27 -26.09
N PHE A 642 -17.55 11.29 -25.20
CA PHE A 642 -18.43 10.16 -25.47
C PHE A 642 -19.89 10.60 -25.69
N TRP A 643 -20.39 11.56 -24.90
CA TRP A 643 -21.72 12.14 -25.11
C TRP A 643 -21.83 12.89 -26.45
N MET A 644 -20.79 13.62 -26.86
CA MET A 644 -20.76 14.28 -28.16
C MET A 644 -20.76 13.28 -29.32
N VAL A 645 -19.97 12.20 -29.21
CA VAL A 645 -19.94 11.12 -30.21
C VAL A 645 -21.30 10.43 -30.28
N LEU A 646 -21.94 10.15 -29.13
CA LEU A 646 -23.27 9.56 -29.08
C LEU A 646 -24.32 10.48 -29.71
N LEU A 647 -24.29 11.79 -29.40
CA LEU A 647 -25.18 12.78 -30.01
C LEU A 647 -24.96 12.91 -31.51
N ALA A 648 -23.71 12.87 -31.97
CA ALA A 648 -23.39 12.88 -33.40
C ALA A 648 -23.94 11.62 -34.10
N LEU A 649 -23.80 10.44 -33.49
CA LEU A 649 -24.37 9.19 -34.02
C LEU A 649 -25.90 9.21 -34.04
N LEU A 650 -26.54 9.75 -33.00
CA LEU A 650 -27.99 9.91 -32.94
C LEU A 650 -28.48 10.92 -33.99
N ALA A 651 -27.79 12.05 -34.16
CA ALA A 651 -28.10 13.03 -35.18
C ALA A 651 -27.93 12.45 -36.59
N LEU A 652 -26.87 11.68 -36.81
CA LEU A 652 -26.63 10.98 -38.08
C LEU A 652 -27.71 9.93 -38.35
N ASN A 653 -28.11 9.15 -37.35
CA ASN A 653 -29.20 8.19 -37.48
C ASN A 653 -30.55 8.89 -37.75
N ALA A 654 -30.87 9.95 -37.01
CA ALA A 654 -32.06 10.75 -37.24
C ALA A 654 -32.07 11.37 -38.65
N TYR A 655 -30.92 11.86 -39.13
CA TYR A 655 -30.76 12.36 -40.48
C TYR A 655 -31.04 11.27 -41.54
N TYR A 656 -30.48 10.07 -41.37
CA TYR A 656 -30.76 8.93 -42.26
C TYR A 656 -32.23 8.52 -42.20
N TYR A 657 -32.84 8.48 -41.02
CA TYR A 657 -34.24 8.14 -40.85
C TYR A 657 -35.17 9.14 -41.55
N LEU A 658 -34.95 10.45 -41.34
CA LEU A 658 -35.73 11.52 -41.96
C LEU A 658 -35.56 11.53 -43.48
N SER A 659 -34.34 11.32 -43.98
CA SER A 659 -34.06 11.22 -45.42
C SER A 659 -34.83 10.04 -46.05
N ASN A 660 -34.78 8.86 -45.40
CA ASN A 660 -35.50 7.68 -45.85
C ASN A 660 -37.03 7.84 -45.78
N ALA A 661 -37.54 8.51 -44.74
CA ALA A 661 -38.97 8.80 -44.61
C ALA A 661 -39.47 9.71 -45.74
N LYS A 662 -38.70 10.76 -46.08
CA LYS A 662 -39.01 11.65 -47.21
C LYS A 662 -39.08 10.87 -48.53
N MET A 663 -38.11 9.99 -48.79
CA MET A 663 -38.10 9.16 -50.01
C MET A 663 -39.30 8.20 -50.11
N ARG A 664 -39.82 7.68 -48.99
CA ARG A 664 -41.02 6.83 -48.97
C ARG A 664 -42.27 7.61 -49.41
N THR A 665 -42.46 8.82 -48.87
CA THR A 665 -43.64 9.65 -49.21
C THR A 665 -43.70 10.06 -50.68
N MET A 666 -42.54 10.27 -51.33
CA MET A 666 -42.48 10.59 -52.76
C MET A 666 -42.95 9.42 -53.63
N ARG A 667 -42.53 8.19 -53.32
CA ARG A 667 -42.94 6.98 -54.07
C ARG A 667 -44.45 6.74 -54.04
N ASP A 668 -45.07 6.89 -52.87
CA ASP A 668 -46.52 6.70 -52.71
C ASP A 668 -47.35 7.73 -53.49
N SER A 669 -46.80 8.93 -53.74
CA SER A 669 -47.48 9.97 -54.53
C SER A 669 -47.51 9.63 -56.03
N GLU A 670 -46.42 9.07 -56.56
CA GLU A 670 -46.30 8.67 -57.97
C GLU A 670 -47.22 7.48 -58.30
N GLU A 671 -47.26 6.46 -57.45
CA GLU A 671 -48.09 5.27 -57.64
C GLU A 671 -49.59 5.64 -57.73
N ARG A 672 -50.07 6.50 -56.84
CA ARG A 672 -51.47 6.97 -56.84
C ARG A 672 -51.84 7.72 -58.12
N GLY A 673 -50.90 8.48 -58.70
CA GLY A 673 -51.12 9.20 -59.95
C GLY A 673 -51.46 8.29 -61.13
N ILE A 674 -50.84 7.11 -61.21
CA ILE A 674 -51.04 6.17 -62.33
C ILE A 674 -52.30 5.34 -62.16
N ILE A 675 -52.60 4.90 -60.94
CA ILE A 675 -53.84 4.17 -60.64
C ILE A 675 -55.07 4.99 -61.06
N LYS A 676 -55.06 6.30 -60.77
CA LYS A 676 -56.11 7.23 -61.22
C LYS A 676 -56.25 7.27 -62.75
N ARG A 677 -55.13 7.21 -63.48
CA ARG A 677 -55.15 7.19 -64.96
C ARG A 677 -55.69 5.87 -65.52
N VAL A 678 -55.32 4.73 -64.93
CA VAL A 678 -55.83 3.40 -65.34
C VAL A 678 -57.34 3.35 -65.19
N LYS A 679 -57.87 3.88 -64.08
CA LYS A 679 -59.31 3.99 -63.85
C LYS A 679 -60.00 4.86 -64.90
N MET A 680 -59.46 6.06 -65.20
CA MET A 680 -60.00 6.91 -66.27
C MET A 680 -59.95 6.28 -67.66
N PHE A 681 -58.99 5.39 -67.94
CA PHE A 681 -58.95 4.65 -69.21
C PHE A 681 -60.01 3.54 -69.26
N ALA A 682 -60.18 2.79 -68.18
CA ALA A 682 -61.22 1.77 -68.07
C ALA A 682 -62.63 2.39 -68.19
N ASP A 683 -62.91 3.47 -67.46
CA ASP A 683 -64.22 4.14 -67.50
C ASP A 683 -64.55 4.67 -68.91
N ARG A 684 -63.54 5.12 -69.68
CA ARG A 684 -63.69 5.50 -71.10
C ARG A 684 -64.07 4.33 -72.00
N CYS A 685 -63.65 3.10 -71.68
CA CYS A 685 -64.03 1.91 -72.44
C CYS A 685 -65.50 1.54 -72.21
N THR A 686 -65.99 1.72 -70.98
CA THR A 686 -67.36 1.37 -70.60
C THR A 686 -68.39 2.39 -71.11
N GLN A 687 -68.09 3.70 -71.03
CA GLN A 687 -69.02 4.75 -71.49
C GLN A 687 -69.22 4.76 -73.02
N ARG A 688 -68.15 4.65 -73.81
CA ARG A 688 -68.26 4.61 -75.28
C ARG A 688 -68.89 3.32 -75.82
N GLY A 689 -68.98 2.26 -75.00
CA GLY A 689 -69.65 1.01 -75.36
C GLY A 689 -71.17 1.15 -75.55
N MET A 690 -71.77 2.29 -75.16
CA MET A 690 -73.20 2.56 -75.32
C MET A 690 -73.54 3.51 -76.48
N ASP A 691 -72.56 4.19 -77.09
CA ASP A 691 -72.78 5.04 -78.26
C ASP A 691 -72.63 4.20 -79.54
N LEU A 692 -73.55 4.37 -80.51
CA LEU A 692 -73.53 3.65 -81.79
C LEU A 692 -72.17 3.84 -82.47
N LEU A 693 -71.49 2.72 -82.77
CA LEU A 693 -70.17 2.73 -83.38
C LEU A 693 -70.33 3.12 -84.85
N GLU A 694 -70.07 4.40 -85.13
CA GLU A 694 -70.06 4.96 -86.48
C GLU A 694 -68.78 4.56 -87.23
N PRO A 695 -68.89 4.17 -88.51
CA PRO A 695 -67.73 3.87 -89.34
C PRO A 695 -66.85 5.13 -89.46
N LEU A 696 -65.54 4.97 -89.26
CA LEU A 696 -64.59 6.04 -89.53
C LEU A 696 -64.60 6.36 -91.03
N HIS A 697 -64.35 7.62 -91.40
CA HIS A 697 -64.36 8.04 -92.81
C HIS A 697 -63.40 7.19 -93.68
N GLU A 698 -62.28 6.74 -93.09
CA GLU A 698 -61.29 5.84 -93.70
C GLU A 698 -61.83 4.41 -93.94
N GLU A 699 -62.71 3.91 -93.06
CA GLU A 699 -63.30 2.57 -93.13
C GLU A 699 -64.42 2.46 -94.18
N VAL A 700 -65.07 3.57 -94.55
CA VAL A 700 -66.14 3.61 -95.58
C VAL A 700 -65.58 3.50 -97.00
N TYR A 701 -64.38 4.04 -97.24
CA TYR A 701 -63.79 4.16 -98.59
C TYR A 701 -62.60 3.20 -98.83
N GLY A 702 -62.34 2.26 -97.91
CA GLY A 702 -61.30 1.25 -98.09
C GLY A 702 -59.86 1.79 -98.03
N VAL A 703 -59.64 2.90 -97.33
CA VAL A 703 -58.29 3.45 -97.10
C VAL A 703 -57.72 2.86 -95.80
N SER A 704 -56.49 2.34 -95.83
CA SER A 704 -55.85 1.68 -94.70
C SER A 704 -55.44 2.66 -93.59
N ALA A 705 -55.88 2.43 -92.36
CA ALA A 705 -55.55 3.22 -91.16
C ALA A 705 -54.07 3.12 -90.72
N ASP A 706 -53.56 4.16 -90.06
CA ASP A 706 -52.18 4.28 -89.53
C ASP A 706 -51.92 3.32 -88.33
N PRO A 707 -51.01 2.33 -88.46
CA PRO A 707 -50.77 1.31 -87.45
C PRO A 707 -50.11 1.81 -86.15
N GLN A 708 -49.56 3.03 -86.11
CA GLN A 708 -48.93 3.55 -84.88
C GLN A 708 -49.93 4.08 -83.83
N SER A 709 -51.16 4.38 -84.26
CA SER A 709 -52.26 4.85 -83.40
C SER A 709 -52.94 3.72 -82.61
N ASP A 710 -52.66 2.47 -82.97
CA ASP A 710 -53.29 1.30 -82.38
C ASP A 710 -52.66 0.88 -81.04
N LEU A 711 -53.50 0.30 -80.18
CA LEU A 711 -53.12 -0.24 -78.88
C LEU A 711 -52.21 -1.47 -79.07
N SER A 712 -51.16 -1.61 -78.25
CA SER A 712 -50.32 -2.80 -78.31
C SER A 712 -51.17 -4.06 -78.00
N PRO A 713 -50.98 -5.19 -78.73
CA PRO A 713 -51.77 -6.40 -78.50
C PRO A 713 -51.70 -6.89 -77.05
N GLN A 714 -50.53 -6.77 -76.43
CA GLN A 714 -50.32 -7.10 -75.01
C GLN A 714 -51.10 -6.18 -74.07
N PHE A 715 -51.18 -4.88 -74.35
CA PHE A 715 -51.97 -3.96 -73.54
C PHE A 715 -53.47 -4.25 -73.64
N VAL A 716 -53.97 -4.60 -74.83
CA VAL A 716 -55.37 -5.01 -75.04
C VAL A 716 -55.72 -6.22 -74.18
N GLU A 717 -54.89 -7.26 -74.19
CA GLU A 717 -55.11 -8.48 -73.40
C GLU A 717 -55.06 -8.21 -71.88
N VAL A 718 -54.09 -7.41 -71.43
CA VAL A 718 -53.95 -7.02 -70.03
C VAL A 718 -55.14 -6.18 -69.56
N MET A 719 -55.60 -5.24 -70.39
CA MET A 719 -56.78 -4.44 -70.08
C MET A 719 -58.06 -5.30 -70.04
N GLU A 720 -58.24 -6.27 -70.95
CA GLU A 720 -59.37 -7.21 -70.91
C GLU A 720 -59.45 -7.95 -69.56
N ARG A 721 -58.30 -8.39 -69.02
CA ARG A 721 -58.24 -9.08 -67.71
C ARG A 721 -58.50 -8.15 -66.53
N MET A 722 -58.06 -6.90 -66.61
CA MET A 722 -58.19 -5.94 -65.50
C MET A 722 -59.53 -5.20 -65.48
N LEU A 723 -60.17 -5.02 -66.63
CA LEU A 723 -61.42 -4.26 -66.79
C LEU A 723 -62.51 -4.62 -65.76
N PRO A 724 -62.78 -5.90 -65.43
CA PRO A 724 -63.77 -6.24 -64.40
C PRO A 724 -63.41 -5.71 -63.01
N LEU A 725 -62.13 -5.79 -62.64
CA LEU A 725 -61.62 -5.37 -61.33
C LEU A 725 -61.56 -3.83 -61.22
N VAL A 726 -61.10 -3.17 -62.28
CA VAL A 726 -61.01 -1.70 -62.33
C VAL A 726 -62.39 -1.06 -62.40
N SER A 727 -63.37 -1.68 -63.06
CA SER A 727 -64.72 -1.12 -63.18
C SER A 727 -65.49 -1.13 -61.86
N ASN A 728 -65.30 -2.17 -61.03
CA ASN A 728 -66.08 -2.39 -59.80
C ASN A 728 -65.49 -1.73 -58.54
N LYS A 729 -64.26 -1.18 -58.58
CA LYS A 729 -63.61 -0.52 -57.43
C LYS A 729 -63.37 0.97 -57.66
N SER A 730 -63.33 1.74 -56.56
CA SER A 730 -62.94 3.16 -56.60
C SER A 730 -61.42 3.33 -56.77
N ALA A 731 -60.96 4.45 -57.32
CA ALA A 731 -59.53 4.69 -57.56
C ALA A 731 -58.68 4.69 -56.27
N SER A 732 -59.27 5.03 -55.12
CA SER A 732 -58.62 5.02 -53.80
C SER A 732 -58.44 3.61 -53.21
N GLU A 733 -59.19 2.62 -53.69
CA GLU A 733 -59.15 1.24 -53.22
C GLU A 733 -58.23 0.35 -54.07
N LEU A 734 -57.75 0.85 -55.20
CA LEU A 734 -56.86 0.13 -56.10
C LEU A 734 -55.41 0.35 -55.67
N THR A 735 -54.62 -0.72 -55.62
CA THR A 735 -53.16 -0.66 -55.43
C THR A 735 -52.42 -1.10 -56.69
N MET A 736 -51.20 -0.61 -56.88
CA MET A 736 -50.37 -0.96 -58.04
C MET A 736 -50.12 -2.47 -58.13
N ARG A 737 -50.02 -3.11 -56.96
CA ARG A 737 -49.82 -4.55 -56.81
C ARG A 737 -51.07 -5.36 -57.19
N GLU A 738 -52.26 -4.89 -56.82
CA GLU A 738 -53.53 -5.52 -57.24
C GLU A 738 -53.70 -5.45 -58.76
N LEU A 739 -53.41 -4.30 -59.38
CA LEU A 739 -53.47 -4.14 -60.83
C LEU A 739 -52.46 -5.04 -61.55
N SER A 740 -51.22 -5.08 -61.06
CA SER A 740 -50.17 -5.95 -61.61
C SER A 740 -50.53 -7.43 -61.50
N ASN A 741 -51.10 -7.85 -60.37
CA ASN A 741 -51.56 -9.22 -60.15
C ASN A 741 -52.73 -9.57 -61.08
N ALA A 742 -53.70 -8.67 -61.24
CA ALA A 742 -54.82 -8.84 -62.18
C ALA A 742 -54.35 -8.91 -63.65
N ALA A 743 -53.29 -8.19 -63.98
CA ALA A 743 -52.61 -8.27 -65.28
C ALA A 743 -51.78 -9.56 -65.46
N ALA A 744 -51.53 -10.32 -64.38
CA ALA A 744 -50.59 -11.44 -64.35
C ALA A 744 -49.18 -11.05 -64.83
N MET A 745 -48.72 -9.86 -64.43
CA MET A 745 -47.40 -9.31 -64.78
C MET A 745 -46.64 -8.87 -63.53
N GLU A 746 -45.31 -8.83 -63.59
CA GLU A 746 -44.51 -8.17 -62.55
C GLU A 746 -44.70 -6.64 -62.60
N VAL A 747 -44.60 -5.99 -61.43
CA VAL A 747 -44.96 -4.59 -61.22
C VAL A 747 -44.20 -3.63 -62.15
N LYS A 748 -42.90 -3.89 -62.38
CA LYS A 748 -42.05 -2.99 -63.18
C LYS A 748 -42.36 -3.06 -64.69
N PRO A 749 -42.43 -4.25 -65.34
CA PRO A 749 -42.91 -4.37 -66.72
C PRO A 749 -44.35 -3.87 -66.90
N PHE A 750 -45.23 -4.15 -65.93
CA PHE A 750 -46.62 -3.67 -65.95
C PHE A 750 -46.67 -2.14 -66.01
N TYR A 751 -45.93 -1.47 -65.13
CA TYR A 751 -45.87 -0.02 -65.07
C TYR A 751 -45.41 0.61 -66.39
N GLN A 752 -44.40 0.03 -67.05
CA GLN A 752 -43.91 0.49 -68.37
C GLN A 752 -44.94 0.28 -69.49
N LEU A 753 -45.65 -0.86 -69.49
CA LEU A 753 -46.69 -1.16 -70.47
C LEU A 753 -47.90 -0.20 -70.36
N ILE A 754 -48.33 0.07 -69.12
CA ILE A 754 -49.42 1.01 -68.84
C ILE A 754 -49.04 2.42 -69.26
N THR A 755 -47.88 2.93 -68.81
CA THR A 755 -47.46 4.31 -69.10
C THR A 755 -47.27 4.59 -70.59
N SER A 756 -46.90 3.59 -71.40
CA SER A 756 -46.72 3.72 -72.85
C SER A 756 -48.00 3.64 -73.70
N ASN A 757 -49.07 3.00 -73.21
CA ASN A 757 -50.29 2.76 -74.01
C ASN A 757 -51.54 3.49 -73.51
N ILE A 758 -51.57 3.93 -72.25
CA ILE A 758 -52.77 4.52 -71.62
C ILE A 758 -53.25 5.85 -72.23
N PHE A 759 -52.43 6.46 -73.09
CA PHE A 759 -52.76 7.69 -73.79
C PHE A 759 -53.38 7.47 -75.19
N LYS A 760 -53.41 6.23 -75.68
CA LYS A 760 -53.98 5.87 -77.00
C LYS A 760 -55.51 5.72 -76.95
N SER A 761 -56.16 5.67 -78.13
CA SER A 761 -57.63 5.59 -78.22
C SER A 761 -58.16 4.17 -77.90
N PRO A 762 -59.21 4.01 -77.07
CA PRO A 762 -59.77 2.70 -76.72
C PRO A 762 -60.63 2.07 -77.84
N ARG A 763 -60.79 2.75 -78.98
CA ARG A 763 -61.77 2.38 -80.03
C ARG A 763 -61.55 0.96 -80.57
N THR A 764 -60.29 0.54 -80.77
CA THR A 764 -59.92 -0.81 -81.22
C THR A 764 -60.30 -1.90 -80.22
N LEU A 765 -60.11 -1.63 -78.92
CA LEU A 765 -60.52 -2.54 -77.83
C LEU A 765 -62.04 -2.66 -77.74
N VAL A 766 -62.76 -1.53 -77.81
CA VAL A 766 -64.24 -1.49 -77.79
C VAL A 766 -64.82 -2.25 -78.98
N ARG A 767 -64.30 -2.03 -80.20
CA ARG A 767 -64.72 -2.76 -81.42
C ARG A 767 -64.56 -4.27 -81.27
N LYS A 768 -63.43 -4.73 -80.74
CA LYS A 768 -63.16 -6.15 -80.50
C LYS A 768 -64.12 -6.77 -79.47
N MET A 769 -64.42 -6.04 -78.38
CA MET A 769 -65.40 -6.47 -77.38
C MET A 769 -66.81 -6.59 -77.97
N MET A 770 -67.23 -5.64 -78.81
CA MET A 770 -68.53 -5.67 -79.49
C MET A 770 -68.64 -6.84 -80.49
N LEU A 771 -67.59 -7.10 -81.28
CA LEU A 771 -67.57 -8.23 -82.21
C LEU A 771 -67.63 -9.58 -81.49
N LYS A 772 -66.96 -9.72 -80.34
CA LYS A 772 -67.05 -10.94 -79.52
C LYS A 772 -68.46 -11.17 -78.97
N LYS A 773 -69.13 -10.10 -78.52
CA LYS A 773 -70.55 -10.15 -78.13
C LYS A 773 -71.44 -10.56 -79.31
N ALA A 774 -71.12 -10.09 -80.52
CA ALA A 774 -71.85 -10.47 -81.72
C ALA A 774 -71.66 -11.94 -82.09
N GLU A 775 -70.45 -12.51 -81.92
CA GLU A 775 -70.19 -13.94 -82.10
C GLU A 775 -71.05 -14.80 -81.14
N GLU A 776 -71.19 -14.37 -79.88
CA GLU A 776 -72.04 -15.05 -78.89
C GLU A 776 -73.53 -14.96 -79.26
N LEU A 777 -74.02 -13.78 -79.66
CA LEU A 777 -75.41 -13.61 -80.06
C LEU A 777 -75.75 -14.38 -81.35
N LEU A 778 -74.82 -14.48 -82.31
CA LEU A 778 -75.01 -15.27 -83.53
C LEU A 778 -75.10 -16.78 -83.27
N ASP A 779 -74.48 -17.28 -82.18
CA ASP A 779 -74.51 -18.70 -81.79
C ASP A 779 -75.70 -19.04 -80.89
N THR A 780 -76.11 -18.10 -80.03
CA THR A 780 -77.14 -18.34 -79.01
C THR A 780 -78.55 -17.94 -79.44
N THR A 781 -78.69 -17.04 -80.43
CA THR A 781 -79.98 -16.48 -80.84
C THR A 781 -80.21 -16.58 -82.35
N ASP A 782 -81.47 -16.73 -82.75
CA ASP A 782 -81.93 -16.71 -84.15
C ASP A 782 -82.34 -15.30 -84.63
N MET A 783 -81.95 -14.24 -83.91
CA MET A 783 -82.24 -12.84 -84.25
C MET A 783 -81.78 -12.49 -85.68
N GLU A 784 -82.49 -11.59 -86.35
CA GLU A 784 -82.04 -11.06 -87.65
C GLU A 784 -80.71 -10.32 -87.51
N ILE A 785 -79.89 -10.34 -88.58
CA ILE A 785 -78.54 -9.77 -88.56
C ILE A 785 -78.57 -8.28 -88.21
N ASP A 786 -79.58 -7.55 -88.66
CA ASP A 786 -79.73 -6.12 -88.40
C ASP A 786 -80.00 -5.85 -86.91
N ALA A 787 -80.81 -6.69 -86.26
CA ALA A 787 -81.08 -6.61 -84.82
C ALA A 787 -79.84 -6.99 -83.97
N ILE A 788 -78.98 -7.88 -84.46
CA ILE A 788 -77.70 -8.21 -83.79
C ILE A 788 -76.70 -7.07 -83.94
N ALA A 789 -76.64 -6.43 -85.11
CA ALA A 789 -75.80 -5.25 -85.31
C ALA A 789 -76.17 -4.16 -84.30
N GLU A 790 -77.46 -3.88 -84.13
CA GLU A 790 -77.97 -2.89 -83.19
C GLU A 790 -77.70 -3.29 -81.72
N ALA A 791 -77.96 -4.54 -81.33
CA ALA A 791 -77.72 -5.04 -79.96
C ALA A 791 -76.24 -5.08 -79.55
N CYS A 792 -75.35 -5.14 -80.54
CA CYS A 792 -73.90 -5.05 -80.37
C CYS A 792 -73.36 -3.63 -80.50
N GLY A 793 -74.23 -2.63 -80.75
CA GLY A 793 -73.88 -1.22 -80.79
C GLY A 793 -73.28 -0.75 -82.12
N PHE A 794 -73.50 -1.44 -83.24
CA PHE A 794 -73.08 -0.98 -84.55
C PHE A 794 -74.13 -0.04 -85.17
N SER A 795 -73.69 1.12 -85.67
CA SER A 795 -74.57 2.14 -86.28
C SER A 795 -75.34 1.66 -87.51
N THR A 796 -74.73 0.79 -88.33
CA THR A 796 -75.36 0.25 -89.54
C THR A 796 -75.07 -1.25 -89.69
N PRO A 797 -76.03 -2.05 -90.19
CA PRO A 797 -75.82 -3.47 -90.42
C PRO A 797 -74.69 -3.77 -91.41
N ASN A 798 -74.50 -2.91 -92.43
CA ASN A 798 -73.41 -3.06 -93.39
C ASN A 798 -72.03 -2.90 -92.75
N TYR A 799 -71.87 -1.93 -91.84
CA TYR A 799 -70.63 -1.75 -91.10
C TYR A 799 -70.34 -2.93 -90.17
N PHE A 800 -71.38 -3.44 -89.49
CA PHE A 800 -71.28 -4.67 -88.71
C PHE A 800 -70.80 -5.85 -89.57
N ILE A 801 -71.41 -6.08 -90.74
CA ILE A 801 -71.05 -7.19 -91.64
C ILE A 801 -69.59 -7.05 -92.11
N ALA A 802 -69.15 -5.84 -92.48
CA ALA A 802 -67.78 -5.57 -92.91
C ALA A 802 -66.76 -5.79 -91.77
N ALA A 803 -67.05 -5.27 -90.57
CA ALA A 803 -66.20 -5.43 -89.38
C ALA A 803 -66.13 -6.91 -88.93
N PHE A 804 -67.26 -7.61 -88.94
CA PHE A 804 -67.36 -9.02 -88.61
C PHE A 804 -66.62 -9.90 -89.62
N PHE A 805 -66.77 -9.62 -90.93
CA PHE A 805 -66.02 -10.29 -91.98
C PHE A 805 -64.52 -9.99 -91.89
N GLY A 806 -64.14 -8.75 -91.57
CA GLY A 806 -62.75 -8.36 -91.37
C GLY A 806 -62.05 -9.22 -90.32
N GLN A 807 -62.72 -9.47 -89.19
CA GLN A 807 -62.22 -10.27 -88.06
C GLN A 807 -62.32 -11.79 -88.28
N THR A 808 -63.49 -12.29 -88.70
CA THR A 808 -63.76 -13.74 -88.76
C THR A 808 -63.48 -14.35 -90.14
N LYS A 809 -63.28 -13.53 -91.17
CA LYS A 809 -63.20 -13.90 -92.60
C LYS A 809 -64.44 -14.63 -93.12
N MET A 810 -65.56 -14.54 -92.41
CA MET A 810 -66.85 -15.12 -92.76
C MET A 810 -67.94 -14.07 -92.58
N THR A 811 -68.97 -14.08 -93.43
CA THR A 811 -70.12 -13.20 -93.22
C THR A 811 -70.95 -13.71 -92.02
N PRO A 812 -71.67 -12.84 -91.28
CA PRO A 812 -72.50 -13.29 -90.15
C PRO A 812 -73.51 -14.40 -90.52
N LYS A 813 -74.01 -14.38 -91.76
CA LYS A 813 -74.90 -15.40 -92.35
C LYS A 813 -74.20 -16.73 -92.55
N GLU A 814 -72.98 -16.73 -93.10
CA GLU A 814 -72.15 -17.92 -93.28
C GLU A 814 -71.71 -18.51 -91.94
N PHE A 815 -71.29 -17.65 -91.00
CA PHE A 815 -70.87 -18.06 -89.66
C PHE A 815 -72.00 -18.79 -88.93
N ARG A 816 -73.23 -18.25 -89.00
CA ARG A 816 -74.42 -18.90 -88.45
C ARG A 816 -74.72 -20.23 -89.15
N LYS A 817 -74.58 -20.30 -90.48
CA LYS A 817 -74.83 -21.53 -91.25
C LYS A 817 -73.80 -22.62 -90.91
N GLN A 818 -72.51 -22.28 -90.89
CA GLN A 818 -71.42 -23.20 -90.57
C GLN A 818 -71.53 -23.78 -89.15
N LYS A 819 -71.93 -22.96 -88.17
CA LYS A 819 -72.19 -23.46 -86.81
C LYS A 819 -73.43 -24.36 -86.73
N LYS A 820 -74.50 -24.08 -87.49
CA LYS A 820 -75.66 -24.98 -87.58
C LYS A 820 -75.30 -26.32 -88.23
N THR A 821 -74.44 -26.35 -89.26
CA THR A 821 -73.96 -27.62 -89.86
C THR A 821 -73.07 -28.41 -88.89
N ARG A 822 -72.14 -27.75 -88.19
CA ARG A 822 -71.28 -28.39 -87.17
C ARG A 822 -72.05 -28.96 -85.97
N LYS A 823 -73.20 -28.38 -85.58
CA LYS A 823 -74.07 -28.94 -84.54
C LYS A 823 -74.88 -30.16 -85.02
N GLY A 824 -75.06 -30.36 -86.33
CA GLY A 824 -75.77 -31.51 -86.92
C GLY A 824 -74.90 -32.75 -87.17
N GLU A 825 -73.59 -32.60 -87.37
CA GLU A 825 -72.63 -33.71 -87.53
C GLU A 825 -72.01 -34.20 -86.20
N ALA A 826 -72.39 -33.59 -85.08
CA ALA A 826 -71.92 -33.92 -83.73
C ALA A 826 -73.00 -34.62 -82.87
N ASN A 827 -74.07 -35.15 -83.48
CA ASN A 827 -75.11 -35.96 -82.84
C ASN A 827 -75.21 -37.35 -83.47
#